data_AF-A0A2N1TEZ7-F1
#
_entry.id   AF-A0A2N1TEZ7-F1
#
_cell.length_a   1.000
_cell.length_b   1.000
_cell.length_c   1.000
_cell.angle_alpha   90.00
_cell.angle_beta   90.00
_cell.angle_gamma   90.00
#
_symmetry.space_group_name_H-M   'P 1'
#
loop_
_entity.id
_entity.type
_entity.pdbx_description
1 polymer ?
#
loop_
_entity_poly.entity_id
_entity_poly.type
_entity_poly.pdbx_seq_one_letter_code
_entity_poly.pdbx_strand_id
1 'polypeptide(L)'
;MAAGLMPVIGCGDAKYTHNDMLEELGVDTDIGELETPAGEPVRENYNPVNKPVMQLAKRSEIFVAGYPGWSGDIWDENTPHHAVLDWPDPIQTTTDFTRYIISGDDEWLLSERAMAAGDVDGDGVDEIFVAYMKTSEQAGYVVDLAFRVIKYEDGQYTVIAENTVDSYTGADLTDMTGYDYDTEYYMYFSEYFGWINNFNAVCGDADGNGLAETLISFNKSLFLIGDSAGSYDCIKSVTYDKSTAYKLLKTSAGDVDNNGADEFVVVENDVESDLLSGTAVYHIYTGAALDELDSGSVAATEGGIPVALKSASCAVGDLDADGLNEVLFAGQAEGDASYNYYMMILDTEWDESSGRFTFSFLPQYESFSSGSIEHIAPNCAIADFDGDGEKEFIGFKYMYKNLSETDGSFVRESAVSDVLSLVSEGCLYDAGMTIGDIDGDGRADIAYISIDRDMYCMGFNLTNQWVRKGGGSLEGHGVDNPWCPTVVMGNFDGNDCIAIEFVESEVLFTDPHPIAVLASNPYWSDIDMYGETSFGVGTGIEEGTERAIGFSVGFSVGYEFEGLFNSWDVSIKASFESSFDWTASESLSIEETCTYTTENEDKVIFATVPYDVFYYRVINSPDPAMVGTMITANLPRKAFTIPVERSYYNEHNGSTPDIGGTVLSHTVGHPLSYPSSYQASQLIAAGSNQGVKSVNMMDVGQGSGGTSIEVSVANTGCSTFAFDIGVNIEAEAGVGGFVAGVSAGFHYGESYSITTTSTTIYGGFVENIPADSFDAGRIFSWGLFSYRAALGNDKFIVVQYYTE
;
A
#
# COMPACT_ATOMS: atom_id res chain seq x y z
N MET A 1 -3.51 -1.23 70.74
CA MET A 1 -2.45 -2.26 70.80
C MET A 1 -1.80 -2.31 69.44
N ALA A 2 -0.48 -2.23 69.43
CA ALA A 2 0.38 -2.21 68.25
C ALA A 2 0.57 -3.60 67.63
N ALA A 3 1.30 -3.59 66.51
CA ALA A 3 1.96 -4.69 65.78
C ALA A 3 1.19 -5.22 64.54
N GLY A 4 1.73 -5.17 63.32
CA GLY A 4 3.09 -4.82 62.90
C GLY A 4 3.18 -4.46 61.42
N LEU A 5 3.84 -3.34 61.15
CA LEU A 5 4.47 -3.02 59.88
C LEU A 5 5.67 -3.96 59.69
N MET A 6 5.67 -4.77 58.63
CA MET A 6 6.92 -5.26 58.06
C MET A 6 7.43 -4.20 57.07
N PRO A 7 8.68 -3.74 57.20
CA PRO A 7 9.30 -2.93 56.16
C PRO A 7 9.59 -3.85 54.97
N VAL A 8 9.00 -3.54 53.82
CA VAL A 8 9.49 -4.05 52.55
C VAL A 8 10.89 -3.47 52.38
N ILE A 9 11.88 -4.34 52.47
CA ILE A 9 13.28 -4.04 52.18
C ILE A 9 13.32 -3.63 50.70
N GLY A 10 13.68 -2.38 50.45
CA GLY A 10 14.10 -1.96 49.12
C GLY A 10 15.39 -2.67 48.74
N CYS A 11 15.35 -3.36 47.60
CA CYS A 11 16.43 -3.56 46.65
C CYS A 11 15.84 -4.42 45.53
N GLY A 12 15.70 -3.82 44.36
CA GLY A 12 15.30 -4.47 43.12
C GLY A 12 15.61 -3.44 42.08
N ASP A 13 16.77 -3.61 41.46
CA ASP A 13 17.36 -2.70 40.47
C ASP A 13 16.30 -2.26 39.46
N ALA A 14 16.35 -1.00 39.04
CA ALA A 14 15.61 -0.58 37.85
C ALA A 14 15.96 -1.60 36.76
N LYS A 15 14.95 -2.26 36.18
CA LYS A 15 15.19 -3.09 35.00
C LYS A 15 15.85 -2.16 34.00
N TYR A 16 17.09 -2.45 33.63
CA TYR A 16 17.72 -1.87 32.45
C TYR A 16 16.76 -2.08 31.29
N THR A 17 16.38 -0.99 30.65
CA THR A 17 15.60 -1.02 29.42
C THR A 17 16.54 -1.43 28.27
N HIS A 18 16.01 -2.05 27.22
CA HIS A 18 16.65 -2.28 25.93
C HIS A 18 17.26 -0.99 25.38
N ASN A 19 16.54 0.13 25.49
CA ASN A 19 17.07 1.43 25.09
C ASN A 19 18.25 1.88 25.97
N ASP A 20 18.19 1.68 27.30
CA ASP A 20 19.35 1.96 28.18
C ASP A 20 20.58 1.14 27.76
N MET A 21 20.36 -0.12 27.34
CA MET A 21 21.43 -1.01 26.87
C MET A 21 22.05 -0.53 25.55
N LEU A 22 21.23 -0.10 24.58
CA LEU A 22 21.71 0.45 23.31
C LEU A 22 22.43 1.79 23.50
N GLU A 23 21.93 2.66 24.37
CA GLU A 23 22.59 3.93 24.74
C GLU A 23 23.97 3.69 25.35
N GLU A 24 24.13 2.67 26.20
CA GLU A 24 25.43 2.27 26.73
C GLU A 24 26.38 1.76 25.63
N LEU A 25 25.86 1.12 24.59
CA LEU A 25 26.62 0.73 23.40
C LEU A 25 26.90 1.90 22.44
N GLY A 26 26.42 3.11 22.75
CA GLY A 26 26.66 4.33 22.00
C GLY A 26 25.69 4.55 20.83
N VAL A 27 24.55 3.85 20.83
CA VAL A 27 23.45 4.06 19.89
C VAL A 27 22.62 5.24 20.36
N ASP A 28 22.27 6.13 19.44
CA ASP A 28 21.31 7.20 19.70
C ASP A 28 19.89 6.64 19.55
N THR A 29 19.16 6.53 20.65
CA THR A 29 17.78 6.01 20.70
C THR A 29 16.74 7.12 20.50
N ASP A 30 17.14 8.39 20.53
CA ASP A 30 16.28 9.56 20.27
C ASP A 30 16.43 10.02 18.81
N ILE A 31 15.95 9.18 17.90
CA ILE A 31 16.17 9.34 16.46
C ILE A 31 15.20 10.32 15.77
N GLY A 32 14.40 11.06 16.55
CA GLY A 32 13.49 12.07 16.04
C GLY A 32 12.25 11.51 15.31
N GLU A 33 11.54 12.40 14.62
CA GLU A 33 10.33 12.08 13.84
C GLU A 33 10.65 11.12 12.69
N LEU A 34 9.62 10.45 12.17
CA LEU A 34 9.75 9.61 10.99
C LEU A 34 10.16 10.46 9.79
N GLU A 35 11.09 9.97 8.97
CA GLU A 35 11.52 10.60 7.73
C GLU A 35 11.26 9.65 6.54
N THR A 36 10.90 10.19 5.38
CA THR A 36 10.83 9.44 4.12
C THR A 36 12.21 8.91 3.71
N PRO A 37 12.32 7.97 2.74
CA PRO A 37 13.62 7.58 2.17
C PRO A 37 14.47 8.76 1.66
N ALA A 38 13.82 9.86 1.26
CA ALA A 38 14.46 11.11 0.84
C ALA A 38 14.94 12.00 2.01
N GLY A 39 14.60 11.66 3.26
CA GLY A 39 14.96 12.40 4.47
C GLY A 39 13.99 13.52 4.87
N GLU A 40 12.75 13.48 4.36
CA GLU A 40 11.74 14.50 4.68
C GLU A 40 10.84 14.05 5.84
N PRO A 41 10.48 14.93 6.80
CA PRO A 41 9.61 14.57 7.91
C PRO A 41 8.25 14.07 7.43
N VAL A 42 7.80 12.94 7.97
CA VAL A 42 6.50 12.35 7.70
C VAL A 42 5.44 12.96 8.64
N ARG A 43 4.19 13.08 8.19
CA ARG A 43 3.09 13.74 8.92
C ARG A 43 2.85 13.13 10.31
N GLU A 44 2.42 13.95 11.29
CA GLU A 44 2.23 13.56 12.71
C GLU A 44 1.21 12.41 12.91
N ASN A 45 0.26 12.23 11.98
CA ASN A 45 -0.74 11.16 12.02
C ASN A 45 -0.49 10.07 10.95
N TYR A 46 0.74 9.99 10.43
CA TYR A 46 1.08 9.01 9.44
C TYR A 46 0.90 7.60 9.99
N ASN A 47 0.30 6.77 9.17
CA ASN A 47 0.36 5.34 9.30
C ASN A 47 0.51 4.77 7.87
N PRO A 48 1.16 3.61 7.71
CA PRO A 48 1.44 3.02 6.41
C PRO A 48 0.24 2.90 5.48
N VAL A 49 -0.98 2.76 5.99
CA VAL A 49 -2.19 2.62 5.14
C VAL A 49 -2.88 3.94 4.81
N ASN A 50 -2.29 5.06 5.22
CA ASN A 50 -2.75 6.45 5.09
C ASN A 50 -4.17 6.77 5.60
N LYS A 51 -4.95 5.76 6.03
CA LYS A 51 -6.33 5.83 6.49
C LYS A 51 -6.46 5.36 7.95
N PRO A 52 -7.43 5.89 8.72
CA PRO A 52 -7.66 5.44 10.10
C PRO A 52 -8.30 4.05 10.16
N VAL A 53 -9.08 3.67 9.15
CA VAL A 53 -9.71 2.34 9.01
C VAL A 53 -9.41 1.79 7.62
N MET A 54 -9.16 0.48 7.51
CA MET A 54 -8.90 -0.22 6.26
C MET A 54 -9.49 -1.63 6.23
N GLN A 55 -10.03 -2.04 5.08
CA GLN A 55 -10.44 -3.41 4.79
C GLN A 55 -9.29 -4.18 4.10
N LEU A 56 -8.99 -5.37 4.60
CA LEU A 56 -8.01 -6.32 4.05
C LEU A 56 -8.72 -7.53 3.47
N ALA A 57 -8.12 -8.07 2.39
CA ALA A 57 -8.68 -9.17 1.60
C ALA A 57 -10.16 -8.94 1.27
N LYS A 58 -10.50 -7.70 0.87
CA LYS A 58 -11.86 -7.28 0.58
C LYS A 58 -12.44 -8.15 -0.53
N ARG A 59 -13.58 -8.76 -0.23
CA ARG A 59 -14.43 -9.41 -1.21
C ARG A 59 -15.70 -8.59 -1.37
N SER A 60 -16.17 -8.49 -2.60
CA SER A 60 -17.23 -7.58 -2.99
C SER A 60 -18.49 -8.34 -3.37
N GLU A 61 -19.61 -7.96 -2.78
CA GLU A 61 -20.93 -8.31 -3.27
C GLU A 61 -21.40 -7.31 -4.32
N ILE A 62 -22.39 -7.72 -5.10
CA ILE A 62 -23.01 -6.89 -6.11
C ILE A 62 -24.40 -6.49 -5.66
N PHE A 63 -24.66 -5.19 -5.53
CA PHE A 63 -26.01 -4.67 -5.42
C PHE A 63 -26.53 -4.22 -6.78
N VAL A 64 -27.68 -4.76 -7.18
CA VAL A 64 -28.36 -4.41 -8.43
C VAL A 64 -29.79 -3.97 -8.13
N ALA A 65 -30.22 -2.85 -8.72
CA ALA A 65 -31.53 -2.26 -8.49
C ALA A 65 -32.18 -1.81 -9.79
N GLY A 66 -33.51 -1.95 -9.89
CA GLY A 66 -34.30 -1.45 -11.01
C GLY A 66 -34.44 -2.41 -12.18
N TYR A 67 -34.52 -3.73 -11.92
CA TYR A 67 -34.66 -4.77 -12.95
C TYR A 67 -35.96 -5.59 -12.80
N PRO A 68 -36.55 -6.10 -13.90
CA PRO A 68 -37.70 -7.02 -13.84
C PRO A 68 -37.30 -8.40 -13.32
N GLY A 69 -38.23 -9.07 -12.64
CA GLY A 69 -37.82 -10.23 -11.85
C GLY A 69 -38.94 -11.08 -11.27
N TRP A 70 -38.51 -12.07 -10.49
CA TRP A 70 -39.39 -12.99 -9.78
C TRP A 70 -39.78 -12.42 -8.41
N SER A 71 -41.08 -12.26 -8.17
CA SER A 71 -41.69 -12.07 -6.86
C SER A 71 -42.08 -13.44 -6.27
N GLY A 72 -41.17 -14.04 -5.49
CA GLY A 72 -41.31 -15.42 -5.03
C GLY A 72 -41.25 -16.42 -6.19
N ASP A 73 -42.29 -17.24 -6.37
CA ASP A 73 -42.41 -18.21 -7.48
C ASP A 73 -43.09 -17.63 -8.73
N ILE A 74 -43.34 -16.32 -8.80
CA ILE A 74 -44.07 -15.67 -9.89
C ILE A 74 -43.17 -14.63 -10.56
N TRP A 75 -42.98 -14.78 -11.87
CA TRP A 75 -42.35 -13.77 -12.71
C TRP A 75 -43.26 -12.56 -12.89
N ASP A 76 -42.74 -11.35 -12.64
CA ASP A 76 -43.44 -10.09 -12.87
C ASP A 76 -42.57 -9.11 -13.65
N GLU A 77 -42.89 -8.95 -14.93
CA GLU A 77 -42.25 -7.99 -15.84
C GLU A 77 -42.63 -6.53 -15.54
N ASN A 78 -43.58 -6.29 -14.64
CA ASN A 78 -44.14 -4.96 -14.33
C ASN A 78 -43.81 -4.45 -12.92
N THR A 79 -43.18 -5.26 -12.07
CA THR A 79 -42.65 -4.82 -10.76
C THR A 79 -41.11 -4.80 -10.76
N PRO A 80 -40.46 -3.65 -10.49
CA PRO A 80 -39.01 -3.60 -10.37
C PRO A 80 -38.54 -4.25 -9.08
N HIS A 81 -37.34 -4.83 -9.16
CA HIS A 81 -36.68 -5.52 -8.04
C HIS A 81 -35.29 -4.94 -7.79
N HIS A 82 -34.79 -5.24 -6.59
CA HIS A 82 -33.38 -5.13 -6.24
C HIS A 82 -32.86 -6.46 -5.68
N ALA A 83 -31.56 -6.65 -5.67
CA ALA A 83 -30.92 -7.73 -4.93
C ALA A 83 -29.48 -7.39 -4.58
N VAL A 84 -29.02 -7.95 -3.46
CA VAL A 84 -27.60 -8.17 -3.23
C VAL A 84 -27.27 -9.59 -3.68
N LEU A 85 -26.21 -9.71 -4.47
CA LEU A 85 -25.70 -10.94 -5.05
C LEU A 85 -24.32 -11.19 -4.47
N ASP A 86 -24.23 -12.26 -3.69
CA ASP A 86 -23.02 -12.69 -3.01
C ASP A 86 -22.48 -13.93 -3.72
N TRP A 87 -21.18 -13.92 -4.03
CA TRP A 87 -20.53 -15.02 -4.72
C TRP A 87 -20.39 -16.22 -3.77
N PRO A 88 -20.64 -17.45 -4.23
CA PRO A 88 -20.51 -18.61 -3.37
C PRO A 88 -19.08 -18.75 -2.82
N ASP A 89 -18.94 -18.88 -1.50
CA ASP A 89 -17.69 -19.23 -0.82
C ASP A 89 -16.97 -20.37 -1.59
N PRO A 90 -15.64 -20.34 -1.78
CA PRO A 90 -14.85 -21.36 -2.49
C PRO A 90 -15.14 -22.82 -2.11
N ILE A 91 -15.74 -23.06 -0.93
CA ILE A 91 -16.18 -24.38 -0.46
C ILE A 91 -17.43 -24.90 -1.20
N GLN A 92 -18.24 -24.03 -1.83
CA GLN A 92 -19.48 -24.40 -2.50
C GLN A 92 -19.26 -24.80 -3.97
N THR A 93 -19.86 -25.93 -4.39
CA THR A 93 -19.72 -26.48 -5.74
C THR A 93 -20.65 -25.84 -6.78
N THR A 94 -21.19 -24.66 -6.50
CA THR A 94 -22.15 -23.94 -7.36
C THR A 94 -21.52 -22.64 -7.84
N THR A 95 -21.85 -22.21 -9.06
CA THR A 95 -21.42 -20.93 -9.66
C THR A 95 -22.53 -19.88 -9.63
N ASP A 96 -23.60 -20.14 -8.89
CA ASP A 96 -24.79 -19.28 -8.84
C ASP A 96 -24.70 -18.38 -7.61
N PHE A 97 -24.96 -17.09 -7.79
CA PHE A 97 -24.99 -16.12 -6.70
C PHE A 97 -26.04 -16.47 -5.64
N THR A 98 -25.68 -16.25 -4.37
CA THR A 98 -26.68 -16.18 -3.30
C THR A 98 -27.40 -14.83 -3.40
N ARG A 99 -28.73 -14.86 -3.46
CA ARG A 99 -29.55 -13.66 -3.64
C ARG A 99 -30.22 -13.24 -2.34
N TYR A 100 -29.97 -12.01 -1.91
CA TYR A 100 -30.66 -11.37 -0.78
C TYR A 100 -31.59 -10.26 -1.27
N ILE A 101 -32.73 -10.10 -0.60
CA ILE A 101 -33.74 -9.07 -0.91
C ILE A 101 -33.89 -8.20 0.34
N ILE A 102 -33.85 -6.88 0.12
CA ILE A 102 -34.14 -5.86 1.14
C ILE A 102 -35.65 -5.87 1.43
N SER A 103 -36.04 -5.87 2.70
CA SER A 103 -37.45 -5.71 3.06
C SER A 103 -37.85 -4.24 3.00
N GLY A 104 -38.90 -3.88 2.25
CA GLY A 104 -39.35 -2.50 2.18
C GLY A 104 -40.36 -2.20 1.09
N ASP A 105 -40.53 -0.92 0.81
CA ASP A 105 -41.24 -0.41 -0.36
C ASP A 105 -40.30 -0.29 -1.56
N ASP A 106 -40.79 -0.71 -2.73
CA ASP A 106 -40.10 -0.82 -4.02
C ASP A 106 -40.45 0.35 -4.97
N GLU A 107 -41.30 1.30 -4.57
CA GLU A 107 -41.71 2.43 -5.43
C GLU A 107 -40.53 3.26 -5.96
N TRP A 108 -39.44 3.39 -5.19
CA TRP A 108 -38.22 4.09 -5.60
C TRP A 108 -37.48 3.43 -6.77
N LEU A 109 -37.72 2.14 -7.01
CA LEU A 109 -37.11 1.41 -8.11
C LEU A 109 -37.65 1.82 -9.49
N LEU A 110 -38.77 2.56 -9.53
CA LEU A 110 -39.38 3.05 -10.76
C LEU A 110 -38.73 4.33 -11.30
N SER A 111 -37.89 4.98 -10.49
CA SER A 111 -37.25 6.26 -10.83
C SER A 111 -35.81 6.09 -11.27
N GLU A 112 -35.23 7.15 -11.85
CA GLU A 112 -33.78 7.23 -12.01
C GLU A 112 -33.08 7.22 -10.66
N ARG A 113 -31.87 6.66 -10.65
CA ARG A 113 -31.07 6.46 -9.44
C ARG A 113 -29.58 6.50 -9.75
N ALA A 114 -28.80 6.88 -8.76
CA ALA A 114 -27.36 6.67 -8.71
C ALA A 114 -27.04 5.93 -7.41
N MET A 115 -25.99 5.09 -7.44
CA MET A 115 -25.61 4.27 -6.30
C MET A 115 -24.11 4.39 -6.07
N ALA A 116 -23.72 4.34 -4.80
CA ALA A 116 -22.34 4.29 -4.36
C ALA A 116 -22.22 3.28 -3.20
N ALA A 117 -21.00 2.86 -2.92
CA ALA A 117 -20.67 1.97 -1.82
C ALA A 117 -19.48 2.56 -1.06
N GLY A 118 -19.52 2.48 0.26
CA GLY A 118 -18.45 2.91 1.15
C GLY A 118 -18.88 2.80 2.61
N ASP A 119 -17.91 2.78 3.51
CA ASP A 119 -18.11 2.74 4.96
C ASP A 119 -18.58 4.10 5.47
N VAL A 120 -19.90 4.33 5.49
CA VAL A 120 -20.47 5.64 5.86
C VAL A 120 -20.80 5.73 7.35
N ASP A 121 -20.70 4.63 8.10
CA ASP A 121 -20.95 4.59 9.54
C ASP A 121 -19.75 4.17 10.42
N GLY A 122 -18.63 3.81 9.80
CA GLY A 122 -17.30 3.69 10.40
C GLY A 122 -17.04 2.35 11.07
N ASP A 123 -17.77 1.31 10.68
CA ASP A 123 -17.60 -0.04 11.23
C ASP A 123 -16.65 -0.92 10.41
N GLY A 124 -16.08 -0.37 9.34
CA GLY A 124 -15.19 -1.07 8.43
C GLY A 124 -15.90 -1.96 7.43
N VAL A 125 -17.22 -1.86 7.26
CA VAL A 125 -18.04 -2.54 6.24
C VAL A 125 -18.67 -1.47 5.34
N ASP A 126 -18.84 -1.76 4.05
CA ASP A 126 -19.46 -0.79 3.16
C ASP A 126 -20.98 -0.82 3.32
N GLU A 127 -21.61 0.36 3.35
CA GLU A 127 -23.04 0.48 3.13
C GLU A 127 -23.36 0.72 1.65
N ILE A 128 -24.58 0.34 1.26
CA ILE A 128 -25.14 0.69 -0.05
C ILE A 128 -25.83 2.05 0.08
N PHE A 129 -25.32 3.04 -0.62
CA PHE A 129 -25.96 4.34 -0.79
C PHE A 129 -26.77 4.36 -2.10
N VAL A 130 -28.05 4.75 -2.03
CA VAL A 130 -28.91 4.91 -3.21
C VAL A 130 -29.52 6.31 -3.21
N ALA A 131 -29.11 7.14 -4.16
CA ALA A 131 -29.80 8.38 -4.51
C ALA A 131 -30.89 8.09 -5.54
N TYR A 132 -32.09 8.61 -5.36
CA TYR A 132 -33.20 8.38 -6.30
C TYR A 132 -34.22 9.52 -6.30
N MET A 133 -34.98 9.61 -7.38
CA MET A 133 -36.09 10.55 -7.49
C MET A 133 -37.38 9.96 -6.92
N LYS A 134 -38.19 10.74 -6.21
CA LYS A 134 -39.53 10.33 -5.76
C LYS A 134 -40.56 11.43 -5.96
N THR A 135 -41.78 11.06 -6.35
CA THR A 135 -42.89 12.02 -6.44
C THR A 135 -43.55 12.20 -5.07
N SER A 136 -43.86 13.44 -4.70
CA SER A 136 -44.63 13.73 -3.49
C SER A 136 -46.04 14.25 -3.83
N GLU A 137 -47.07 13.73 -3.14
CA GLU A 137 -48.49 14.14 -3.32
C GLU A 137 -48.80 15.55 -2.75
N GLN A 138 -47.81 16.39 -2.49
CA GLN A 138 -48.08 17.75 -2.02
C GLN A 138 -48.71 18.61 -3.12
N ALA A 139 -49.58 19.55 -2.70
CA ALA A 139 -50.38 20.40 -3.58
C ALA A 139 -49.50 21.22 -4.56
N GLY A 140 -49.28 20.67 -5.76
CA GLY A 140 -48.38 21.23 -6.76
C GLY A 140 -47.43 20.22 -7.43
N TYR A 141 -47.50 18.92 -7.10
CA TYR A 141 -46.65 17.84 -7.60
C TYR A 141 -45.15 18.21 -7.60
N VAL A 142 -44.50 17.95 -6.48
CA VAL A 142 -43.06 18.20 -6.31
C VAL A 142 -42.33 16.87 -6.53
N VAL A 143 -41.17 16.92 -7.18
CA VAL A 143 -40.26 15.76 -7.29
C VAL A 143 -39.09 15.99 -6.37
N ASP A 144 -38.87 15.06 -5.45
CA ASP A 144 -37.81 15.12 -4.46
C ASP A 144 -36.62 14.29 -4.94
N LEU A 145 -35.41 14.85 -4.85
CA LEU A 145 -34.18 14.08 -4.82
C LEU A 145 -34.02 13.54 -3.40
N ALA A 146 -34.06 12.23 -3.25
CA ALA A 146 -33.95 11.55 -1.97
C ALA A 146 -32.79 10.55 -1.98
N PHE A 147 -32.44 10.03 -0.81
CA PHE A 147 -31.53 8.92 -0.71
C PHE A 147 -31.97 7.90 0.35
N ARG A 148 -31.39 6.70 0.25
CA ARG A 148 -31.40 5.65 1.26
C ARG A 148 -29.98 5.15 1.50
N VAL A 149 -29.72 4.77 2.75
CA VAL A 149 -28.53 4.02 3.15
C VAL A 149 -29.00 2.66 3.63
N ILE A 150 -28.45 1.60 3.06
CA ILE A 150 -28.82 0.22 3.31
C ILE A 150 -27.60 -0.53 3.87
N LYS A 151 -27.82 -1.24 4.98
CA LYS A 151 -26.79 -1.98 5.70
C LYS A 151 -27.21 -3.42 5.95
N TYR A 152 -26.25 -4.34 5.99
CA TYR A 152 -26.48 -5.70 6.47
C TYR A 152 -26.34 -5.77 7.99
N GLU A 153 -27.42 -6.06 8.69
CA GLU A 153 -27.41 -6.27 10.13
C GLU A 153 -28.35 -7.42 10.51
N ASP A 154 -28.01 -8.18 11.55
CA ASP A 154 -28.83 -9.29 12.06
C ASP A 154 -29.27 -10.32 10.98
N GLY A 155 -28.43 -10.50 9.96
CA GLY A 155 -28.66 -11.46 8.87
C GLY A 155 -29.56 -10.96 7.74
N GLN A 156 -29.88 -9.66 7.68
CA GLN A 156 -30.76 -9.06 6.68
C GLN A 156 -30.28 -7.66 6.25
N TYR A 157 -30.59 -7.28 5.01
CA TYR A 157 -30.39 -5.91 4.54
C TYR A 157 -31.55 -5.01 4.98
N THR A 158 -31.23 -3.90 5.64
CA THR A 158 -32.22 -2.93 6.15
C THR A 158 -31.84 -1.50 5.80
N VAL A 159 -32.84 -0.63 5.67
CA VAL A 159 -32.63 0.81 5.45
C VAL A 159 -32.35 1.47 6.81
N ILE A 160 -31.14 1.98 7.00
CA ILE A 160 -30.70 2.63 8.24
C ILE A 160 -30.88 4.15 8.21
N ALA A 161 -30.91 4.74 7.01
CA ALA A 161 -31.23 6.15 6.80
C ALA A 161 -32.05 6.38 5.52
N GLU A 162 -32.97 7.35 5.57
CA GLU A 162 -33.68 7.86 4.41
C GLU A 162 -33.96 9.36 4.61
N ASN A 163 -33.58 10.20 3.65
CA ASN A 163 -33.86 11.63 3.72
C ASN A 163 -34.07 12.25 2.34
N THR A 164 -34.54 13.49 2.31
CA THR A 164 -34.69 14.30 1.10
C THR A 164 -33.55 15.30 1.02
N VAL A 165 -32.81 15.27 -0.10
CA VAL A 165 -31.67 16.16 -0.39
C VAL A 165 -32.16 17.52 -0.87
N ASP A 166 -33.04 17.51 -1.87
CA ASP A 166 -33.60 18.72 -2.47
C ASP A 166 -34.96 18.43 -3.11
N SER A 167 -35.74 19.48 -3.40
CA SER A 167 -37.11 19.38 -3.93
C SER A 167 -37.28 20.29 -5.16
N TYR A 168 -37.83 19.71 -6.22
CA TYR A 168 -37.99 20.35 -7.53
C TYR A 168 -39.47 20.54 -7.88
N THR A 169 -39.83 21.76 -8.26
CA THR A 169 -41.18 22.09 -8.75
C THR A 169 -41.34 21.74 -10.22
N GLY A 170 -42.56 21.69 -10.74
CA GLY A 170 -42.81 21.51 -12.18
C GLY A 170 -42.09 22.54 -13.08
N ALA A 171 -41.83 23.75 -12.58
CA ALA A 171 -41.04 24.75 -13.31
C ALA A 171 -39.55 24.39 -13.37
N ASP A 172 -38.99 23.85 -12.29
CA ASP A 172 -37.60 23.37 -12.26
C ASP A 172 -37.44 22.18 -13.20
N LEU A 173 -38.41 21.26 -13.21
CA LEU A 173 -38.44 20.13 -14.15
C LEU A 173 -38.56 20.59 -15.61
N THR A 174 -39.29 21.67 -15.87
CA THR A 174 -39.38 22.28 -17.21
C THR A 174 -38.05 22.89 -17.64
N ASP A 175 -37.31 23.52 -16.73
CA ASP A 175 -35.97 24.07 -16.98
C ASP A 175 -34.95 22.96 -17.21
N MET A 176 -35.03 21.87 -16.45
CA MET A 176 -34.18 20.68 -16.58
C MET A 176 -34.37 20.00 -17.94
N THR A 177 -35.60 19.91 -18.41
CA THR A 177 -35.95 19.10 -19.58
C THR A 177 -36.15 19.91 -20.86
N GLY A 178 -36.36 21.22 -20.76
CA GLY A 178 -36.75 22.07 -21.88
C GLY A 178 -38.19 21.86 -22.37
N TYR A 179 -39.00 21.07 -21.67
CA TYR A 179 -40.36 20.70 -22.05
C TYR A 179 -41.36 20.96 -20.91
N ASP A 180 -42.52 21.53 -21.26
CA ASP A 180 -43.64 21.80 -20.34
C ASP A 180 -44.41 20.49 -20.10
N TYR A 181 -44.00 19.72 -19.08
CA TYR A 181 -44.67 18.50 -18.66
C TYR A 181 -45.54 18.78 -17.42
N ASP A 182 -46.78 18.27 -17.42
CA ASP A 182 -47.49 18.03 -16.15
C ASP A 182 -46.70 16.91 -15.43
N THR A 183 -46.34 17.17 -14.19
CA THR A 183 -45.51 16.35 -13.27
C THR A 183 -45.90 14.87 -13.16
N GLU A 184 -47.16 14.51 -13.41
CA GLU A 184 -47.65 13.12 -13.48
C GLU A 184 -47.08 12.35 -14.69
N TYR A 185 -46.59 13.07 -15.70
CA TYR A 185 -46.01 12.55 -16.94
C TYR A 185 -44.47 12.42 -16.90
N TYR A 186 -43.82 13.03 -15.90
CA TYR A 186 -42.35 13.10 -15.78
C TYR A 186 -41.72 11.72 -15.53
N MET A 187 -42.32 10.90 -14.66
CA MET A 187 -41.83 9.55 -14.37
C MET A 187 -42.06 8.54 -15.51
N TYR A 188 -43.06 8.76 -16.37
CA TYR A 188 -43.46 7.81 -17.42
C TYR A 188 -42.62 7.89 -18.70
N PHE A 189 -41.85 8.96 -18.91
CA PHE A 189 -41.13 9.23 -20.16
C PHE A 189 -39.60 9.19 -20.03
N SER A 190 -39.05 8.40 -19.09
CA SER A 190 -37.59 8.21 -18.94
C SER A 190 -36.90 7.73 -20.23
N GLU A 191 -37.64 7.08 -21.15
CA GLU A 191 -37.13 6.65 -22.47
C GLU A 191 -36.61 7.79 -23.36
N TYR A 192 -37.11 9.02 -23.19
CA TYR A 192 -36.59 10.21 -23.88
C TYR A 192 -35.61 11.02 -23.02
N PHE A 193 -35.55 10.77 -21.70
CA PHE A 193 -34.69 11.50 -20.76
C PHE A 193 -33.31 10.88 -20.54
N GLY A 194 -33.11 9.62 -20.95
CA GLY A 194 -31.79 8.99 -20.97
C GLY A 194 -30.74 9.76 -21.78
N TRP A 195 -31.16 10.74 -22.60
CA TRP A 195 -30.28 11.62 -23.38
C TRP A 195 -29.58 12.72 -22.54
N ILE A 196 -30.05 13.02 -21.31
CA ILE A 196 -29.68 14.26 -20.59
C ILE A 196 -29.40 14.06 -19.09
N ASN A 197 -29.72 12.90 -18.50
CA ASN A 197 -29.69 12.79 -17.05
C ASN A 197 -28.31 12.46 -16.46
N ASN A 198 -27.84 13.48 -15.76
CA ASN A 198 -26.58 13.65 -15.09
C ASN A 198 -26.73 13.22 -13.63
N PHE A 199 -26.74 11.90 -13.40
CA PHE A 199 -26.94 11.33 -12.08
C PHE A 199 -25.78 10.39 -11.74
N ASN A 200 -24.88 10.83 -10.88
CA ASN A 200 -23.77 10.03 -10.38
C ASN A 200 -23.71 10.11 -8.85
N ALA A 201 -23.15 9.08 -8.24
CA ALA A 201 -22.88 9.04 -6.81
C ALA A 201 -21.52 8.36 -6.60
N VAL A 202 -20.72 8.88 -5.68
CA VAL A 202 -19.44 8.31 -5.28
C VAL A 202 -19.24 8.52 -3.78
N CYS A 203 -18.60 7.55 -3.11
CA CYS A 203 -18.21 7.66 -1.71
C CYS A 203 -16.71 7.91 -1.59
N GLY A 204 -16.29 8.72 -0.61
CA GLY A 204 -14.89 8.97 -0.25
C GLY A 204 -14.80 9.62 1.13
N ASP A 205 -13.75 9.33 1.89
CA ASP A 205 -13.48 9.89 3.22
C ASP A 205 -12.90 11.31 3.08
N ALA A 206 -13.77 12.30 2.92
CA ALA A 206 -13.36 13.63 2.44
C ALA A 206 -12.65 14.46 3.50
N ASP A 207 -12.75 14.09 4.77
CA ASP A 207 -12.08 14.79 5.88
C ASP A 207 -11.04 13.90 6.63
N GLY A 208 -10.80 12.68 6.14
CA GLY A 208 -9.77 11.76 6.62
C GLY A 208 -10.07 11.16 7.99
N ASN A 209 -11.34 11.06 8.37
CA ASN A 209 -11.77 10.60 9.69
C ASN A 209 -12.11 9.10 9.74
N GLY A 210 -12.14 8.42 8.59
CA GLY A 210 -12.51 7.01 8.44
C GLY A 210 -13.96 6.76 8.05
N LEU A 211 -14.80 7.80 8.01
CA LEU A 211 -16.18 7.76 7.55
C LEU A 211 -16.24 8.31 6.12
N ALA A 212 -16.80 7.54 5.21
CA ALA A 212 -17.03 8.01 3.85
C ALA A 212 -18.19 9.00 3.78
N GLU A 213 -17.97 10.15 3.15
CA GLU A 213 -19.03 11.00 2.64
C GLU A 213 -19.47 10.57 1.24
N THR A 214 -20.73 10.81 0.90
CA THR A 214 -21.27 10.56 -0.43
C THR A 214 -21.48 11.86 -1.20
N LEU A 215 -20.80 12.00 -2.34
CA LEU A 215 -21.03 13.07 -3.30
C LEU A 215 -22.03 12.61 -4.37
N ILE A 216 -23.11 13.38 -4.54
CA ILE A 216 -24.13 13.14 -5.57
C ILE A 216 -24.09 14.26 -6.59
N SER A 217 -24.07 13.91 -7.88
CA SER A 217 -24.37 14.86 -8.95
C SER A 217 -25.82 14.73 -9.39
N PHE A 218 -26.56 15.83 -9.41
CA PHE A 218 -27.92 15.89 -9.94
C PHE A 218 -28.27 17.30 -10.38
N ASN A 219 -28.96 17.44 -11.52
CA ASN A 219 -29.41 18.74 -12.04
C ASN A 219 -28.31 19.83 -12.06
N LYS A 220 -27.14 19.49 -12.63
CA LYS A 220 -26.00 20.42 -12.76
C LYS A 220 -25.53 20.95 -11.40
N SER A 221 -25.77 20.18 -10.34
CA SER A 221 -25.41 20.51 -8.97
C SER A 221 -24.74 19.30 -8.32
N LEU A 222 -23.88 19.57 -7.34
CA LEU A 222 -23.28 18.59 -6.47
C LEU A 222 -23.89 18.74 -5.07
N PHE A 223 -24.07 17.60 -4.39
CA PHE A 223 -24.54 17.53 -3.01
C PHE A 223 -23.64 16.57 -2.25
N LEU A 224 -22.96 17.05 -1.20
CA LEU A 224 -22.16 16.22 -0.31
C LEU A 224 -23.01 15.86 0.91
N ILE A 225 -23.15 14.56 1.15
CA ILE A 225 -23.95 13.97 2.23
C ILE A 225 -23.03 13.18 3.15
N GLY A 226 -23.24 13.28 4.45
CA GLY A 226 -22.32 12.73 5.43
C GLY A 226 -21.69 13.85 6.25
N ASP A 227 -21.39 13.60 7.51
CA ASP A 227 -20.53 14.48 8.31
C ASP A 227 -19.64 13.67 9.27
N SER A 228 -18.67 14.37 9.86
CA SER A 228 -17.74 13.85 10.88
C SER A 228 -18.35 13.16 12.12
N ALA A 229 -19.67 13.12 12.25
CA ALA A 229 -20.38 12.46 13.35
C ALA A 229 -21.29 11.31 12.88
N GLY A 230 -21.20 10.88 11.61
CA GLY A 230 -22.08 9.87 11.02
C GLY A 230 -23.50 10.37 10.79
N SER A 231 -23.69 11.68 10.61
CA SER A 231 -24.98 12.24 10.17
C SER A 231 -25.19 11.99 8.68
N TYR A 232 -26.45 11.79 8.28
CA TYR A 232 -26.84 11.66 6.86
C TYR A 232 -27.43 12.97 6.30
N ASP A 233 -26.93 14.11 6.77
CA ASP A 233 -27.37 15.42 6.30
C ASP A 233 -26.61 15.84 5.04
N CYS A 234 -27.26 16.62 4.17
CA CYS A 234 -26.56 17.32 3.09
C CYS A 234 -25.81 18.52 3.68
N ILE A 235 -24.48 18.43 3.73
CA ILE A 235 -23.61 19.41 4.39
C ILE A 235 -23.10 20.49 3.43
N LYS A 236 -23.02 20.18 2.14
CA LYS A 236 -22.55 21.12 1.11
C LYS A 236 -23.26 20.90 -0.21
N SER A 237 -23.49 21.99 -0.95
CA SER A 237 -23.87 21.92 -2.35
C SER A 237 -23.12 22.94 -3.20
N VAL A 238 -22.90 22.57 -4.45
CA VAL A 238 -22.27 23.42 -5.48
C VAL A 238 -23.17 23.39 -6.70
N THR A 239 -23.54 24.55 -7.25
CA THR A 239 -24.40 24.64 -8.43
C THR A 239 -23.62 25.24 -9.59
N TYR A 240 -23.57 24.50 -10.70
CA TYR A 240 -22.94 24.92 -11.94
C TYR A 240 -23.92 25.73 -12.80
N ASP A 241 -23.42 26.35 -13.87
CA ASP A 241 -24.26 27.12 -14.78
C ASP A 241 -25.35 26.23 -15.39
N LYS A 242 -26.61 26.64 -15.23
CA LYS A 242 -27.76 25.91 -15.78
C LYS A 242 -28.09 26.31 -17.21
N SER A 243 -27.42 27.32 -17.77
CA SER A 243 -27.77 27.93 -19.05
C SER A 243 -27.49 27.08 -20.29
N THR A 244 -26.57 26.12 -20.22
CA THR A 244 -26.20 25.28 -21.37
C THR A 244 -27.11 24.07 -21.54
N ALA A 245 -27.22 23.60 -22.80
CA ALA A 245 -28.20 22.61 -23.21
C ALA A 245 -27.93 21.23 -22.59
N TYR A 246 -26.67 20.75 -22.61
CA TYR A 246 -26.27 19.48 -22.03
C TYR A 246 -25.07 19.68 -21.11
N LYS A 247 -25.29 19.61 -19.79
CA LYS A 247 -24.21 19.68 -18.80
C LYS A 247 -24.17 18.40 -17.97
N LEU A 248 -23.12 17.61 -18.13
CA LEU A 248 -22.89 16.34 -17.42
C LEU A 248 -21.75 16.50 -16.41
N LEU A 249 -21.92 15.95 -15.21
CA LEU A 249 -21.02 15.97 -14.07
C LEU A 249 -20.66 14.53 -13.77
N LYS A 250 -19.45 14.13 -14.15
CA LYS A 250 -18.88 12.81 -13.82
C LYS A 250 -18.03 12.95 -12.58
N THR A 251 -18.18 12.03 -11.64
CA THR A 251 -17.49 12.11 -10.35
C THR A 251 -16.70 10.84 -10.06
N SER A 252 -15.56 11.01 -9.39
CA SER A 252 -14.74 9.95 -8.82
C SER A 252 -14.14 10.47 -7.51
N ALA A 253 -13.70 9.57 -6.64
CA ALA A 253 -13.10 9.92 -5.36
C ALA A 253 -11.83 9.10 -5.12
N GLY A 254 -10.86 9.70 -4.44
CA GLY A 254 -9.62 9.05 -3.99
C GLY A 254 -8.64 10.08 -3.45
N ASP A 255 -7.67 9.64 -2.65
CA ASP A 255 -6.63 10.47 -2.03
C ASP A 255 -5.62 10.94 -3.09
N VAL A 256 -5.93 12.02 -3.81
CA VAL A 256 -5.15 12.47 -4.98
C VAL A 256 -3.86 13.14 -4.50
N ASP A 257 -3.91 13.90 -3.42
CA ASP A 257 -2.74 14.60 -2.87
C ASP A 257 -2.06 13.86 -1.71
N ASN A 258 -2.34 12.56 -1.55
CA ASN A 258 -1.75 11.64 -0.59
C ASN A 258 -1.77 12.18 0.87
N ASN A 259 -2.83 12.91 1.23
CA ASN A 259 -2.99 13.51 2.55
C ASN A 259 -3.79 12.63 3.52
N GLY A 260 -4.31 11.49 3.08
CA GLY A 260 -5.11 10.52 3.84
C GLY A 260 -6.62 10.78 3.83
N ALA A 261 -7.06 11.90 3.27
CA ALA A 261 -8.45 12.20 2.95
C ALA A 261 -8.67 12.07 1.44
N ASP A 262 -9.82 11.54 1.02
CA ASP A 262 -10.15 11.40 -0.38
C ASP A 262 -10.61 12.75 -0.98
N GLU A 263 -10.04 13.15 -2.10
CA GLU A 263 -10.54 14.24 -2.94
C GLU A 263 -11.66 13.75 -3.86
N PHE A 264 -12.60 14.65 -4.19
CA PHE A 264 -13.58 14.42 -5.23
C PHE A 264 -13.16 15.07 -6.54
N VAL A 265 -12.92 14.24 -7.56
CA VAL A 265 -12.71 14.69 -8.94
C VAL A 265 -14.06 14.81 -9.63
N VAL A 266 -14.34 15.99 -10.19
CA VAL A 266 -15.57 16.28 -10.93
C VAL A 266 -15.24 16.78 -12.33
N VAL A 267 -15.74 16.10 -13.36
CA VAL A 267 -15.67 16.56 -14.74
C VAL A 267 -16.96 17.27 -15.13
N GLU A 268 -16.86 18.58 -15.29
CA GLU A 268 -17.87 19.42 -15.92
C GLU A 268 -17.79 19.29 -17.44
N ASN A 269 -18.75 18.58 -18.01
CA ASN A 269 -18.91 18.36 -19.44
C ASN A 269 -19.99 19.29 -19.97
N ASP A 270 -19.61 20.30 -20.74
CA ASP A 270 -20.52 21.25 -21.35
C ASP A 270 -20.64 20.96 -22.85
N VAL A 271 -21.67 20.21 -23.25
CA VAL A 271 -21.85 19.74 -24.62
C VAL A 271 -22.97 20.53 -25.29
N GLU A 272 -22.68 21.05 -26.47
CA GLU A 272 -23.63 21.82 -27.25
C GLU A 272 -24.66 20.90 -27.93
N SER A 273 -25.79 21.48 -28.34
CA SER A 273 -26.86 20.75 -29.02
C SER A 273 -26.48 20.13 -30.37
N ASP A 274 -25.32 20.47 -30.92
CA ASP A 274 -24.78 19.83 -32.12
C ASP A 274 -24.04 18.51 -31.83
N LEU A 275 -23.83 18.17 -30.55
CA LEU A 275 -23.09 17.02 -30.04
C LEU A 275 -21.64 16.92 -30.53
N LEU A 276 -21.12 17.95 -31.18
CA LEU A 276 -19.77 18.00 -31.75
C LEU A 276 -18.90 19.02 -31.03
N SER A 277 -19.52 20.08 -30.54
CA SER A 277 -18.88 21.19 -29.86
C SER A 277 -19.13 21.11 -28.34
N GLY A 278 -18.17 21.53 -27.53
CA GLY A 278 -18.28 21.55 -26.10
C GLY A 278 -16.94 21.68 -25.38
N THR A 279 -16.96 21.52 -24.05
CA THR A 279 -15.78 21.59 -23.21
C THR A 279 -15.88 20.63 -22.04
N ALA A 280 -14.81 19.87 -21.77
CA ALA A 280 -14.61 19.16 -20.51
C ALA A 280 -13.65 19.95 -19.62
N VAL A 281 -14.09 20.26 -18.40
CA VAL A 281 -13.29 20.91 -17.35
C VAL A 281 -13.29 20.01 -16.12
N TYR A 282 -12.11 19.68 -15.59
CA TYR A 282 -12.02 18.95 -14.33
C TYR A 282 -11.92 19.94 -13.16
N HIS A 283 -12.40 19.50 -12.01
CA HIS A 283 -12.26 20.14 -10.70
C HIS A 283 -11.83 19.07 -9.71
N ILE A 284 -10.85 19.36 -8.87
CA ILE A 284 -10.45 18.52 -7.75
C ILE A 284 -10.88 19.26 -6.49
N TYR A 285 -11.81 18.68 -5.73
CA TYR A 285 -12.31 19.24 -4.48
C TYR A 285 -11.79 18.45 -3.29
N THR A 286 -11.36 19.16 -2.24
CA THR A 286 -10.91 18.56 -0.98
C THR A 286 -11.78 19.01 0.19
N GLY A 287 -11.89 18.16 1.21
CA GLY A 287 -12.59 18.47 2.45
C GLY A 287 -14.12 18.47 2.36
N ALA A 288 -14.77 18.36 3.52
CA ALA A 288 -16.22 18.54 3.68
C ALA A 288 -16.75 19.91 3.20
N ALA A 289 -15.87 20.90 3.04
CA ALA A 289 -16.21 22.21 2.49
C ALA A 289 -16.26 22.23 0.95
N LEU A 290 -15.77 21.20 0.27
CA LEU A 290 -15.50 21.17 -1.18
C LEU A 290 -14.68 22.37 -1.62
N ASP A 291 -13.52 22.58 -1.00
CA ASP A 291 -12.57 23.61 -1.42
C ASP A 291 -11.85 23.13 -2.69
N GLU A 292 -11.75 23.98 -3.72
CA GLU A 292 -11.12 23.60 -5.00
C GLU A 292 -9.59 23.60 -4.85
N LEU A 293 -9.00 22.41 -4.98
CA LEU A 293 -7.56 22.18 -4.95
C LEU A 293 -6.92 22.55 -6.29
N ASP A 294 -7.51 22.08 -7.40
CA ASP A 294 -7.10 22.40 -8.76
C ASP A 294 -8.26 22.31 -9.76
N SER A 295 -8.14 22.99 -10.90
CA SER A 295 -9.10 22.91 -11.99
C SER A 295 -8.48 23.28 -13.34
N GLY A 296 -8.97 22.65 -14.40
CA GLY A 296 -8.41 22.85 -15.73
C GLY A 296 -9.23 22.22 -16.86
N SER A 297 -8.95 22.62 -18.10
CA SER A 297 -9.51 21.92 -19.26
C SER A 297 -8.88 20.54 -19.38
N VAL A 298 -9.69 19.53 -19.69
CA VAL A 298 -9.19 18.18 -19.98
C VAL A 298 -8.55 18.21 -21.37
N ALA A 299 -7.24 18.43 -21.40
CA ALA A 299 -6.49 18.65 -22.64
C ALA A 299 -5.03 18.23 -22.51
N ALA A 300 -4.57 17.38 -23.43
CA ALA A 300 -3.20 16.90 -23.51
C ALA A 300 -2.54 17.32 -24.84
N THR A 301 -1.21 17.31 -24.89
CA THR A 301 -0.44 17.63 -26.11
C THR A 301 0.54 16.51 -26.41
N GLU A 302 0.34 15.81 -27.53
CA GLU A 302 1.26 14.78 -28.02
C GLU A 302 2.01 15.29 -29.26
N GLY A 303 3.34 15.25 -29.25
CA GLY A 303 4.14 15.68 -30.41
C GLY A 303 3.91 17.13 -30.85
N GLY A 304 3.42 17.98 -29.95
CA GLY A 304 3.04 19.38 -30.23
C GLY A 304 1.63 19.57 -30.82
N ILE A 305 0.82 18.51 -30.88
CA ILE A 305 -0.58 18.54 -31.32
C ILE A 305 -1.47 18.55 -30.07
N PRO A 306 -2.12 19.67 -29.74
CA PRO A 306 -3.04 19.71 -28.62
C PRO A 306 -4.37 19.05 -29.00
N VAL A 307 -4.93 18.27 -28.08
CA VAL A 307 -6.29 17.75 -28.12
C VAL A 307 -6.99 18.14 -26.83
N ALA A 308 -8.15 18.76 -26.94
CA ALA A 308 -9.03 19.06 -25.82
C ALA A 308 -10.28 18.20 -25.93
N LEU A 309 -10.80 17.74 -24.81
CA LEU A 309 -12.03 16.97 -24.75
C LEU A 309 -13.24 17.90 -24.61
N LYS A 310 -14.34 17.54 -25.27
CA LYS A 310 -15.65 18.18 -25.08
C LYS A 310 -16.44 17.51 -23.96
N SER A 311 -16.12 16.25 -23.69
CA SER A 311 -16.75 15.43 -22.65
C SER A 311 -15.83 14.28 -22.24
N ALA A 312 -15.83 13.89 -20.97
CA ALA A 312 -15.07 12.79 -20.39
C ALA A 312 -15.71 12.25 -19.10
N SER A 313 -15.43 10.98 -18.82
CA SER A 313 -15.51 10.38 -17.49
C SER A 313 -14.15 10.44 -16.80
N CYS A 314 -14.13 10.23 -15.49
CA CYS A 314 -12.91 10.17 -14.70
C CYS A 314 -12.85 8.93 -13.79
N ALA A 315 -11.65 8.48 -13.49
CA ALA A 315 -11.34 7.52 -12.42
C ALA A 315 -10.04 7.96 -11.72
N VAL A 316 -9.93 7.67 -10.43
CA VAL A 316 -8.76 8.02 -9.58
C VAL A 316 -8.05 6.75 -9.15
N GLY A 317 -6.73 6.75 -9.21
CA GLY A 317 -5.88 5.66 -8.71
C GLY A 317 -4.45 5.76 -9.22
N ASP A 318 -3.51 5.24 -8.42
CA ASP A 318 -2.09 5.05 -8.77
C ASP A 318 -1.88 4.17 -10.02
N LEU A 319 -1.54 4.79 -11.14
CA LEU A 319 -1.36 4.19 -12.47
C LEU A 319 0.09 3.87 -12.79
N ASP A 320 1.04 4.59 -12.19
CA ASP A 320 2.46 4.43 -12.48
C ASP A 320 3.29 3.83 -11.34
N ALA A 321 2.60 3.39 -10.29
CA ALA A 321 3.14 2.70 -9.13
C ALA A 321 4.14 3.56 -8.34
N ASP A 322 4.00 4.88 -8.40
CA ASP A 322 4.74 5.82 -7.55
C ASP A 322 4.02 6.11 -6.21
N GLY A 323 2.83 5.53 -6.02
CA GLY A 323 1.97 5.61 -4.84
C GLY A 323 1.32 6.97 -4.60
N LEU A 324 1.40 7.89 -5.54
CA LEU A 324 0.43 8.97 -5.69
C LEU A 324 -0.73 8.47 -6.55
N ASN A 325 -1.90 9.11 -6.45
CA ASN A 325 -3.02 8.75 -7.30
C ASN A 325 -3.13 9.74 -8.46
N GLU A 326 -3.28 9.21 -9.67
CA GLU A 326 -3.52 9.99 -10.88
C GLU A 326 -5.01 10.02 -11.22
N VAL A 327 -5.37 10.93 -12.13
CA VAL A 327 -6.71 10.99 -12.69
C VAL A 327 -6.70 10.55 -14.14
N LEU A 328 -7.33 9.42 -14.42
CA LEU A 328 -7.62 8.95 -15.78
C LEU A 328 -8.88 9.63 -16.30
N PHE A 329 -8.77 10.26 -17.47
CA PHE A 329 -9.91 10.75 -18.23
C PHE A 329 -10.12 9.93 -19.49
N ALA A 330 -11.37 9.54 -19.77
CA ALA A 330 -11.77 8.93 -21.04
C ALA A 330 -12.94 9.68 -21.66
N GLY A 331 -12.78 10.17 -22.89
CA GLY A 331 -13.71 11.14 -23.45
C GLY A 331 -13.63 11.35 -24.95
N GLN A 332 -14.45 12.26 -25.47
CA GLN A 332 -14.46 12.62 -26.89
C GLN A 332 -13.76 13.96 -27.12
N ALA A 333 -12.98 14.06 -28.21
CA ALA A 333 -12.32 15.30 -28.57
C ALA A 333 -13.29 16.35 -29.12
N GLU A 334 -12.97 17.61 -28.85
CA GLU A 334 -13.69 18.77 -29.36
C GLU A 334 -13.65 18.83 -30.89
N GLY A 335 -14.82 18.94 -31.51
CA GLY A 335 -14.97 19.02 -32.97
C GLY A 335 -14.70 17.72 -33.73
N ASP A 336 -14.50 16.57 -33.07
CA ASP A 336 -14.30 15.30 -33.75
C ASP A 336 -15.62 14.70 -34.27
N ALA A 337 -15.86 14.83 -35.57
CA ALA A 337 -17.01 14.25 -36.25
C ALA A 337 -16.90 12.73 -36.50
N SER A 338 -15.77 12.12 -36.13
CA SER A 338 -15.54 10.66 -36.24
C SER A 338 -15.86 9.93 -34.94
N TYR A 339 -16.23 10.67 -33.88
CA TYR A 339 -16.52 10.14 -32.55
C TYR A 339 -15.39 9.25 -32.01
N ASN A 340 -14.12 9.61 -32.21
CA ASN A 340 -13.06 8.86 -31.55
C ASN A 340 -13.06 9.19 -30.06
N TYR A 341 -12.72 8.19 -29.27
CA TYR A 341 -12.43 8.37 -27.86
C TYR A 341 -10.94 8.57 -27.66
N TYR A 342 -10.64 9.34 -26.62
CA TYR A 342 -9.31 9.72 -26.18
C TYR A 342 -9.17 9.40 -24.71
N MET A 343 -8.01 8.92 -24.31
CA MET A 343 -7.62 8.85 -22.91
C MET A 343 -6.48 9.82 -22.62
N MET A 344 -6.56 10.46 -21.47
CA MET A 344 -5.58 11.39 -20.95
C MET A 344 -5.40 11.11 -19.47
N ILE A 345 -4.17 11.25 -18.98
CA ILE A 345 -3.84 11.05 -17.57
C ILE A 345 -3.32 12.38 -17.04
N LEU A 346 -3.94 12.86 -15.96
CA LEU A 346 -3.45 13.98 -15.17
C LEU A 346 -2.64 13.39 -14.03
N ASP A 347 -1.35 13.60 -14.15
CA ASP A 347 -0.31 13.12 -13.28
C ASP A 347 -0.19 14.02 -12.04
N THR A 348 -0.04 13.42 -10.86
CA THR A 348 0.12 14.14 -9.60
C THR A 348 1.58 14.03 -9.16
N GLU A 349 2.30 15.15 -9.17
CA GLU A 349 3.71 15.17 -8.78
C GLU A 349 3.93 16.07 -7.55
N TRP A 350 4.78 15.64 -6.62
CA TRP A 350 5.29 16.50 -5.56
C TRP A 350 6.35 17.48 -6.09
N ASP A 351 6.06 18.78 -6.10
CA ASP A 351 7.04 19.82 -6.45
C ASP A 351 7.81 20.27 -5.21
N GLU A 352 9.03 19.74 -5.03
CA GLU A 352 9.98 20.11 -3.96
C GLU A 352 10.18 21.64 -3.85
N SER A 353 10.12 22.35 -4.98
CA SER A 353 10.44 23.79 -5.01
C SER A 353 9.32 24.67 -4.46
N SER A 354 8.07 24.22 -4.60
CA SER A 354 6.89 24.89 -4.05
C SER A 354 6.38 24.26 -2.76
N GLY A 355 6.82 23.03 -2.44
CA GLY A 355 6.38 22.24 -1.29
C GLY A 355 4.90 21.90 -1.36
N ARG A 356 4.42 21.59 -2.56
CA ARG A 356 3.00 21.31 -2.87
C ARG A 356 2.91 20.29 -4.00
N PHE A 357 1.82 19.54 -4.02
CA PHE A 357 1.43 18.74 -5.17
C PHE A 357 1.06 19.63 -6.36
N THR A 358 1.42 19.16 -7.54
CA THR A 358 1.13 19.78 -8.83
C THR A 358 0.50 18.77 -9.76
N PHE A 359 -0.41 19.24 -10.61
CA PHE A 359 -1.17 18.38 -11.51
C PHE A 359 -0.82 18.72 -12.95
N SER A 360 -0.39 17.72 -13.72
CA SER A 360 0.02 17.95 -15.11
C SER A 360 -0.35 16.80 -16.02
N PHE A 361 -0.83 17.09 -17.22
CA PHE A 361 -1.16 16.02 -18.16
C PHE A 361 0.12 15.38 -18.72
N LEU A 362 0.14 14.05 -18.77
CA LEU A 362 1.18 13.33 -19.49
C LEU A 362 1.28 13.82 -20.95
N PRO A 363 2.49 13.86 -21.54
CA PRO A 363 2.73 14.41 -22.88
C PRO A 363 2.28 13.47 -24.02
N GLN A 364 1.28 12.62 -23.75
CA GLN A 364 0.75 11.61 -24.64
C GLN A 364 -0.74 11.37 -24.32
N TYR A 365 -1.48 10.97 -25.34
CA TYR A 365 -2.84 10.48 -25.20
C TYR A 365 -2.98 9.24 -26.08
N GLU A 366 -3.91 8.35 -25.73
CA GLU A 366 -4.27 7.23 -26.58
C GLU A 366 -5.62 7.51 -27.24
N SER A 367 -5.76 7.14 -28.52
CA SER A 367 -7.02 7.33 -29.27
C SER A 367 -7.52 6.04 -29.89
N PHE A 368 -8.83 5.85 -29.87
CA PHE A 368 -9.47 4.67 -30.46
C PHE A 368 -10.86 4.99 -31.02
N SER A 369 -11.23 4.24 -32.06
CA SER A 369 -12.53 4.42 -32.70
C SER A 369 -13.64 3.90 -31.80
N SER A 370 -14.69 4.71 -31.61
CA SER A 370 -15.94 4.29 -30.96
C SER A 370 -16.69 3.20 -31.73
N GLY A 371 -16.38 3.00 -33.02
CA GLY A 371 -17.13 2.11 -33.90
C GLY A 371 -18.42 2.75 -34.40
N SER A 372 -19.57 2.25 -33.94
CA SER A 372 -20.91 2.68 -34.38
C SER A 372 -21.73 3.41 -33.32
N ILE A 373 -21.13 3.75 -32.16
CA ILE A 373 -21.87 4.07 -30.94
C ILE A 373 -21.36 5.38 -30.34
N GLU A 374 -22.30 6.29 -30.05
CA GLU A 374 -22.05 7.65 -29.59
C GLU A 374 -22.26 7.75 -28.05
N HIS A 375 -21.28 7.34 -27.24
CA HIS A 375 -21.25 7.68 -25.82
C HIS A 375 -20.60 9.05 -25.65
N ILE A 376 -21.23 9.94 -24.88
CA ILE A 376 -20.68 11.28 -24.65
C ILE A 376 -19.50 11.21 -23.67
N ALA A 377 -19.60 10.38 -22.63
CA ALA A 377 -18.54 10.13 -21.67
C ALA A 377 -18.40 8.60 -21.48
N PRO A 378 -17.46 7.92 -22.17
CA PRO A 378 -17.29 6.48 -22.03
C PRO A 378 -16.83 6.13 -20.61
N ASN A 379 -17.12 4.90 -20.16
CA ASN A 379 -16.65 4.42 -18.87
C ASN A 379 -15.12 4.32 -18.84
N CYS A 380 -14.55 4.63 -17.68
CA CYS A 380 -13.16 4.37 -17.35
C CYS A 380 -13.05 3.86 -15.92
N ALA A 381 -11.92 3.24 -15.63
CA ALA A 381 -11.70 2.55 -14.37
C ALA A 381 -10.21 2.27 -14.16
N ILE A 382 -9.82 2.16 -12.89
CA ILE A 382 -8.46 1.84 -12.45
C ILE A 382 -8.59 0.78 -11.36
N ALA A 383 -7.86 -0.34 -11.47
CA ALA A 383 -7.77 -1.37 -10.44
C ALA A 383 -6.65 -2.37 -10.77
N ASP A 384 -6.18 -3.10 -9.75
CA ASP A 384 -5.29 -4.26 -9.93
C ASP A 384 -6.11 -5.44 -10.47
N PHE A 385 -6.07 -5.66 -11.78
CA PHE A 385 -6.87 -6.70 -12.43
C PHE A 385 -6.13 -8.04 -12.48
N ASP A 386 -4.80 -8.05 -12.47
CA ASP A 386 -4.02 -9.29 -12.60
C ASP A 386 -3.37 -9.81 -11.29
N GLY A 387 -3.52 -9.05 -10.21
CA GLY A 387 -3.18 -9.39 -8.83
C GLY A 387 -1.70 -9.21 -8.52
N ASP A 388 -1.01 -8.31 -9.22
CA ASP A 388 0.42 -8.03 -9.01
C ASP A 388 0.68 -6.85 -8.05
N GLY A 389 -0.37 -6.15 -7.62
CA GLY A 389 -0.31 -4.99 -6.73
C GLY A 389 -0.19 -3.65 -7.45
N GLU A 390 0.07 -3.63 -8.76
CA GLU A 390 0.07 -2.43 -9.60
C GLU A 390 -1.30 -2.31 -10.29
N LYS A 391 -1.77 -1.08 -10.59
CA LYS A 391 -3.12 -0.91 -11.14
C LYS A 391 -3.10 -0.81 -12.67
N GLU A 392 -3.81 -1.72 -13.32
CA GLU A 392 -4.23 -1.56 -14.71
C GLU A 392 -5.39 -0.58 -14.81
N PHE A 393 -5.71 -0.20 -16.05
CA PHE A 393 -6.83 0.68 -16.30
C PHE A 393 -7.60 0.37 -17.56
N ILE A 394 -8.85 0.80 -17.56
CA ILE A 394 -9.81 0.57 -18.63
C ILE A 394 -10.23 1.92 -19.20
N GLY A 395 -10.17 2.02 -20.53
CA GLY A 395 -10.80 3.08 -21.30
C GLY A 395 -11.80 2.51 -22.26
N PHE A 396 -13.07 2.84 -22.05
CA PHE A 396 -14.22 2.37 -22.82
C PHE A 396 -14.39 0.85 -22.82
N LYS A 397 -13.64 0.13 -23.65
CA LYS A 397 -13.69 -1.34 -23.77
C LYS A 397 -12.32 -2.02 -23.82
N TYR A 398 -11.28 -1.21 -23.74
CA TYR A 398 -9.89 -1.64 -23.81
C TYR A 398 -9.29 -1.59 -22.41
N MET A 399 -8.58 -2.65 -22.04
CA MET A 399 -7.73 -2.68 -20.85
C MET A 399 -6.29 -2.38 -21.27
N TYR A 400 -5.59 -1.63 -20.43
CA TYR A 400 -4.22 -1.20 -20.57
C TYR A 400 -3.42 -1.67 -19.35
N LYS A 401 -2.15 -1.98 -19.59
CA LYS A 401 -1.16 -2.25 -18.55
C LYS A 401 -0.96 -1.01 -17.70
N ASN A 402 -0.51 -1.20 -16.46
CA ASN A 402 0.03 -0.11 -15.64
C ASN A 402 1.17 0.64 -16.36
N LEU A 403 1.43 1.88 -15.94
CA LEU A 403 2.41 2.76 -16.57
C LEU A 403 3.84 2.42 -16.15
N SER A 404 4.07 1.87 -14.96
CA SER A 404 5.35 1.37 -14.45
C SER A 404 5.96 0.33 -15.39
N GLU A 405 5.19 -0.66 -15.83
CA GLU A 405 5.63 -1.72 -16.75
C GLU A 405 5.98 -1.23 -18.16
N THR A 406 5.49 -0.05 -18.52
CA THR A 406 5.44 0.43 -19.92
C THR A 406 6.29 1.67 -20.16
N ASP A 407 7.14 2.04 -19.21
CA ASP A 407 7.91 3.29 -19.20
C ASP A 407 6.98 4.50 -19.48
N GLY A 408 5.82 4.52 -18.81
CA GLY A 408 4.80 5.56 -18.91
C GLY A 408 3.89 5.47 -20.14
N SER A 409 4.01 4.48 -21.02
CA SER A 409 3.30 4.47 -22.32
C SER A 409 1.97 3.70 -22.31
N PHE A 410 0.96 4.18 -23.06
CA PHE A 410 -0.27 3.40 -23.24
C PHE A 410 -0.04 2.09 -23.99
N VAL A 411 -0.05 0.95 -23.28
CA VAL A 411 0.07 -0.39 -23.88
C VAL A 411 -1.16 -1.24 -23.56
N ARG A 412 -1.88 -1.65 -24.59
CA ARG A 412 -3.07 -2.51 -24.45
C ARG A 412 -2.69 -3.91 -23.98
N GLU A 413 -3.49 -4.46 -23.07
CA GLU A 413 -3.32 -5.85 -22.68
C GLU A 413 -3.82 -6.78 -23.79
N SER A 414 -2.88 -7.55 -24.36
CA SER A 414 -3.10 -8.33 -25.57
C SER A 414 -4.14 -9.45 -25.39
N ALA A 415 -4.21 -10.02 -24.18
CA ALA A 415 -5.15 -11.09 -23.85
C ALA A 415 -6.59 -10.58 -23.68
N VAL A 416 -6.78 -9.27 -23.46
CA VAL A 416 -8.07 -8.71 -23.00
C VAL A 416 -8.53 -7.49 -23.82
N SER A 417 -7.87 -7.18 -24.94
CA SER A 417 -8.18 -5.99 -25.76
C SER A 417 -9.64 -5.80 -26.23
N ASP A 418 -10.60 -6.70 -25.96
CA ASP A 418 -12.04 -6.46 -26.14
C ASP A 418 -12.83 -6.86 -24.86
N VAL A 419 -12.35 -6.43 -23.69
CA VAL A 419 -12.89 -6.68 -22.33
C VAL A 419 -14.42 -6.61 -22.29
N LEU A 420 -14.98 -5.61 -22.99
CA LEU A 420 -16.35 -5.13 -22.86
C LEU A 420 -17.12 -5.14 -24.19
N SER A 421 -16.84 -6.08 -25.09
CA SER A 421 -17.46 -6.19 -26.44
C SER A 421 -19.01 -6.23 -26.49
N LEU A 422 -19.70 -6.30 -25.34
CA LEU A 422 -21.16 -6.28 -25.18
C LEU A 422 -21.68 -5.13 -24.28
N VAL A 423 -20.82 -4.25 -23.76
CA VAL A 423 -21.20 -3.10 -22.90
C VAL A 423 -21.93 -2.01 -23.69
N SER A 424 -21.86 -2.02 -25.01
CA SER A 424 -21.97 -0.78 -25.78
C SER A 424 -23.39 -0.29 -26.11
N GLU A 425 -24.45 -0.89 -25.62
CA GLU A 425 -25.82 -0.46 -25.99
C GLU A 425 -26.81 -0.47 -24.78
N GLY A 426 -26.31 -0.59 -23.54
CA GLY A 426 -27.07 -0.59 -22.26
C GLY A 426 -27.39 0.81 -21.79
N CYS A 427 -28.68 1.14 -21.77
CA CYS A 427 -29.23 2.47 -21.45
C CYS A 427 -28.54 3.64 -22.17
N LEU A 428 -28.13 3.45 -23.43
CA LEU A 428 -27.64 4.44 -24.43
C LEU A 428 -26.58 5.50 -24.02
N TYR A 429 -26.32 5.83 -22.75
CA TYR A 429 -25.51 6.98 -22.37
C TYR A 429 -24.72 6.82 -21.05
N ASP A 430 -25.11 5.91 -20.15
CA ASP A 430 -24.38 5.59 -18.91
C ASP A 430 -24.60 4.13 -18.49
N ALA A 431 -23.79 3.22 -19.02
CA ALA A 431 -23.81 1.83 -18.58
C ALA A 431 -23.13 1.75 -17.20
N GLY A 432 -23.89 1.39 -16.16
CA GLY A 432 -23.32 1.15 -14.82
C GLY A 432 -22.27 0.05 -14.91
N MET A 433 -21.00 0.44 -14.71
CA MET A 433 -19.86 -0.45 -14.56
C MET A 433 -19.32 -0.21 -13.15
N THR A 434 -19.05 -1.29 -12.43
CA THR A 434 -18.49 -1.25 -11.08
C THR A 434 -17.39 -2.29 -10.97
N ILE A 435 -16.46 -2.03 -10.05
CA ILE A 435 -15.26 -2.85 -9.87
C ILE A 435 -15.14 -3.27 -8.41
N GLY A 436 -14.62 -4.47 -8.22
CA GLY A 436 -14.35 -5.09 -6.93
C GLY A 436 -13.96 -6.55 -7.13
N ASP A 437 -13.26 -7.14 -6.18
CA ASP A 437 -12.93 -8.57 -6.20
C ASP A 437 -14.16 -9.38 -5.75
N ILE A 438 -14.87 -10.03 -6.69
CA ILE A 438 -16.14 -10.72 -6.34
C ILE A 438 -15.90 -12.15 -5.85
N ASP A 439 -14.81 -12.80 -6.25
CA ASP A 439 -14.55 -14.19 -5.91
C ASP A 439 -13.44 -14.39 -4.87
N GLY A 440 -12.87 -13.30 -4.37
CA GLY A 440 -11.86 -13.28 -3.32
C GLY A 440 -10.51 -13.82 -3.79
N ASP A 441 -10.21 -13.71 -5.09
CA ASP A 441 -8.94 -14.21 -5.66
C ASP A 441 -7.80 -13.19 -5.57
N GLY A 442 -8.05 -12.03 -4.97
CA GLY A 442 -7.11 -10.92 -4.82
C GLY A 442 -7.02 -10.06 -6.07
N ARG A 443 -7.93 -10.22 -7.03
CA ARG A 443 -7.93 -9.50 -8.30
C ARG A 443 -9.24 -8.78 -8.50
N ALA A 444 -9.17 -7.59 -9.07
CA ALA A 444 -10.35 -6.84 -9.40
C ALA A 444 -11.17 -7.50 -10.52
N ASP A 445 -12.49 -7.51 -10.34
CA ASP A 445 -13.46 -7.93 -11.34
C ASP A 445 -14.34 -6.75 -11.76
N ILE A 446 -15.07 -6.94 -12.85
CA ILE A 446 -16.01 -5.95 -13.38
C ILE A 446 -17.42 -6.55 -13.36
N ALA A 447 -18.38 -5.84 -12.77
CA ALA A 447 -19.79 -6.05 -13.09
C ALA A 447 -20.35 -4.89 -13.89
N TYR A 448 -21.18 -5.22 -14.88
CA TYR A 448 -21.88 -4.22 -15.67
C TYR A 448 -23.23 -4.73 -16.15
N ILE A 449 -24.10 -3.79 -16.51
CA ILE A 449 -25.37 -4.09 -17.17
C ILE A 449 -25.26 -3.83 -18.68
N SER A 450 -25.67 -4.82 -19.47
CA SER A 450 -25.67 -4.72 -20.92
C SER A 450 -26.93 -4.07 -21.47
N ILE A 451 -26.89 -3.94 -22.79
CA ILE A 451 -27.93 -3.50 -23.72
C ILE A 451 -29.22 -4.27 -23.61
N ASP A 452 -29.04 -5.59 -23.53
CA ASP A 452 -30.11 -6.55 -23.45
C ASP A 452 -30.62 -6.64 -22.01
N ARG A 453 -30.14 -5.75 -21.13
CA ARG A 453 -30.38 -5.70 -19.70
C ARG A 453 -29.92 -6.98 -19.02
N ASP A 454 -28.82 -7.56 -19.48
CA ASP A 454 -28.17 -8.69 -18.83
C ASP A 454 -27.05 -8.19 -17.92
N MET A 455 -26.92 -8.78 -16.74
CA MET A 455 -25.77 -8.53 -15.88
C MET A 455 -24.63 -9.47 -16.27
N TYR A 456 -23.43 -8.92 -16.41
CA TYR A 456 -22.19 -9.67 -16.64
C TYR A 456 -21.21 -9.38 -15.52
N CYS A 457 -20.54 -10.43 -15.04
CA CYS A 457 -19.39 -10.32 -14.17
C CYS A 457 -18.19 -10.93 -14.89
N MET A 458 -17.12 -10.15 -15.06
CA MET A 458 -15.95 -10.47 -15.87
C MET A 458 -14.68 -10.28 -15.06
N GLY A 459 -13.69 -11.14 -15.27
CA GLY A 459 -12.46 -11.13 -14.49
C GLY A 459 -11.41 -12.12 -14.98
N PHE A 460 -10.20 -12.03 -14.45
CA PHE A 460 -9.19 -13.07 -14.67
C PHE A 460 -9.51 -14.32 -13.86
N ASN A 461 -9.31 -15.49 -14.46
CA ASN A 461 -9.30 -16.74 -13.71
C ASN A 461 -7.90 -17.09 -13.21
N LEU A 462 -7.79 -18.14 -12.39
CA LEU A 462 -6.53 -18.70 -11.87
C LEU A 462 -5.49 -19.11 -12.94
N THR A 463 -5.85 -19.12 -14.22
CA THR A 463 -4.93 -19.40 -15.34
C THR A 463 -4.57 -18.14 -16.15
N ASN A 464 -4.82 -16.95 -15.59
CA ASN A 464 -4.62 -15.63 -16.22
C ASN A 464 -5.35 -15.51 -17.56
N GLN A 465 -6.58 -16.01 -17.62
CA GLN A 465 -7.46 -15.80 -18.76
C GLN A 465 -8.64 -14.94 -18.32
N TRP A 466 -8.90 -13.88 -19.08
CA TRP A 466 -10.11 -13.08 -18.90
C TRP A 466 -11.35 -13.89 -19.31
N VAL A 467 -12.27 -14.06 -18.38
CA VAL A 467 -13.47 -14.89 -18.55
C VAL A 467 -14.69 -14.21 -17.96
N ARG A 468 -15.86 -14.66 -18.39
CA ARG A 468 -17.10 -14.40 -17.64
C ARG A 468 -17.08 -15.25 -16.38
N LYS A 469 -16.91 -14.63 -15.21
CA LYS A 469 -17.04 -15.27 -13.91
C LYS A 469 -18.53 -15.61 -13.67
N GLY A 470 -19.43 -14.63 -13.85
CA GLY A 470 -20.85 -14.83 -13.56
C GLY A 470 -21.80 -13.90 -14.30
N GLY A 471 -22.99 -13.77 -13.74
CA GLY A 471 -24.08 -12.93 -14.21
C GLY A 471 -25.25 -13.75 -14.75
N GLY A 472 -26.28 -13.05 -15.22
CA GLY A 472 -27.53 -13.68 -15.63
C GLY A 472 -28.37 -12.72 -16.45
N SER A 473 -29.32 -13.29 -17.18
CA SER A 473 -30.28 -12.44 -17.86
C SER A 473 -31.25 -11.85 -16.84
N LEU A 474 -31.38 -10.53 -16.84
CA LEU A 474 -32.42 -9.87 -16.05
C LEU A 474 -33.73 -9.84 -16.86
N GLU A 475 -34.03 -10.93 -17.59
CA GLU A 475 -34.96 -11.03 -18.74
C GLU A 475 -36.08 -9.98 -18.69
N GLY A 476 -36.25 -9.22 -19.76
CA GLY A 476 -37.25 -8.15 -19.81
C GLY A 476 -37.47 -7.70 -21.23
N HIS A 477 -37.96 -8.60 -22.09
CA HIS A 477 -38.25 -8.31 -23.50
C HIS A 477 -39.53 -7.46 -23.71
N GLY A 478 -39.71 -6.44 -22.87
CA GLY A 478 -40.66 -5.36 -23.10
C GLY A 478 -39.89 -4.14 -23.60
N VAL A 479 -39.96 -3.87 -24.90
CA VAL A 479 -39.38 -2.69 -25.57
C VAL A 479 -40.00 -1.34 -25.13
N ASP A 480 -40.88 -1.36 -24.12
CA ASP A 480 -41.72 -0.22 -23.71
C ASP A 480 -41.63 0.10 -22.19
N ASN A 481 -40.60 -0.35 -21.45
CA ASN A 481 -40.52 -0.15 -19.98
C ASN A 481 -39.25 0.61 -19.49
N PRO A 482 -39.41 1.73 -18.76
CA PRO A 482 -38.40 2.77 -18.43
C PRO A 482 -37.30 2.41 -17.41
N TRP A 483 -37.04 1.12 -17.18
CA TRP A 483 -36.34 0.71 -15.97
C TRP A 483 -34.84 0.78 -16.24
N CYS A 484 -34.16 1.73 -15.62
CA CYS A 484 -32.70 1.88 -15.66
C CYS A 484 -32.10 1.00 -14.55
N PRO A 485 -31.66 -0.23 -14.86
CA PRO A 485 -30.94 -1.04 -13.90
C PRO A 485 -29.59 -0.38 -13.59
N THR A 486 -29.25 -0.30 -12.32
CA THR A 486 -27.96 0.20 -11.85
C THR A 486 -27.29 -0.88 -11.03
N VAL A 487 -25.95 -0.86 -11.01
CA VAL A 487 -25.14 -1.83 -10.29
C VAL A 487 -24.04 -1.10 -9.51
N VAL A 488 -23.73 -1.58 -8.31
CA VAL A 488 -22.59 -1.15 -7.49
C VAL A 488 -22.01 -2.37 -6.78
N MET A 489 -20.70 -2.34 -6.52
CA MET A 489 -20.00 -3.33 -5.72
C MET A 489 -19.48 -2.71 -4.43
N GLY A 490 -19.43 -3.53 -3.39
CA GLY A 490 -18.86 -3.21 -2.09
C GLY A 490 -18.90 -4.44 -1.20
N ASN A 491 -18.19 -4.38 -0.08
CA ASN A 491 -18.31 -5.38 0.97
C ASN A 491 -19.51 -5.00 1.85
N PHE A 492 -20.68 -5.53 1.54
CA PHE A 492 -21.94 -5.13 2.17
C PHE A 492 -22.32 -5.97 3.38
N ASP A 493 -21.74 -7.16 3.54
CA ASP A 493 -22.13 -8.09 4.60
C ASP A 493 -21.09 -8.24 5.72
N GLY A 494 -19.85 -7.81 5.47
CA GLY A 494 -18.73 -7.80 6.42
C GLY A 494 -18.22 -9.19 6.83
N ASN A 495 -18.73 -10.27 6.26
CA ASN A 495 -18.44 -11.63 6.72
C ASN A 495 -17.27 -12.29 5.99
N ASP A 496 -16.68 -11.63 5.00
CA ASP A 496 -15.57 -12.18 4.21
C ASP A 496 -14.41 -11.18 3.99
N CYS A 497 -14.32 -10.14 4.83
CA CYS A 497 -13.16 -9.25 4.92
C CYS A 497 -12.67 -9.10 6.37
N ILE A 498 -11.46 -8.57 6.55
CA ILE A 498 -10.98 -8.12 7.86
C ILE A 498 -10.90 -6.60 7.82
N ALA A 499 -11.52 -5.91 8.77
CA ALA A 499 -11.31 -4.47 8.94
C ALA A 499 -10.38 -4.20 10.12
N ILE A 500 -9.45 -3.28 9.92
CA ILE A 500 -8.47 -2.86 10.91
C ILE A 500 -8.53 -1.35 11.12
N GLU A 501 -8.25 -0.93 12.35
CA GLU A 501 -8.23 0.48 12.77
C GLU A 501 -6.83 0.82 13.31
N PHE A 502 -6.25 1.92 12.83
CA PHE A 502 -4.99 2.42 13.36
C PHE A 502 -5.15 2.89 14.82
N VAL A 503 -4.25 2.44 15.69
CA VAL A 503 -4.31 2.74 17.13
C VAL A 503 -3.23 3.73 17.52
N GLU A 504 -1.97 3.35 17.30
CA GLU A 504 -0.79 4.14 17.68
C GLU A 504 0.45 3.59 16.96
N SER A 505 1.56 4.32 17.05
CA SER A 505 2.87 3.89 16.60
C SER A 505 3.95 4.15 17.65
N GLU A 506 5.04 3.38 17.60
CA GLU A 506 6.22 3.59 18.43
C GLU A 506 7.50 3.22 17.66
N VAL A 507 8.64 3.71 18.14
CA VAL A 507 9.96 3.34 17.61
C VAL A 507 10.57 2.26 18.48
N LEU A 508 10.88 1.10 17.87
CA LEU A 508 11.55 -0.01 18.52
C LEU A 508 12.91 -0.29 17.85
N PHE A 509 13.82 -0.91 18.58
CA PHE A 509 15.16 -1.22 18.08
C PHE A 509 15.41 -2.73 18.13
N THR A 510 16.16 -3.23 17.16
CA THR A 510 16.68 -4.60 17.24
C THR A 510 17.74 -4.73 18.31
N ASP A 511 17.95 -5.96 18.77
CA ASP A 511 19.16 -6.32 19.49
C ASP A 511 20.43 -5.89 18.72
N PRO A 512 21.54 -5.62 19.42
CA PRO A 512 22.83 -5.40 18.77
C PRO A 512 23.31 -6.72 18.15
N HIS A 513 23.34 -6.78 16.83
CA HIS A 513 23.76 -7.97 16.10
C HIS A 513 25.20 -7.83 15.60
N PRO A 514 26.15 -8.70 16.01
CA PRO A 514 27.50 -8.69 15.46
C PRO A 514 27.47 -8.91 13.95
N ILE A 515 28.16 -8.05 13.19
CA ILE A 515 28.34 -8.20 11.74
C ILE A 515 29.77 -8.64 11.40
N ALA A 516 30.75 -8.18 12.19
CA ALA A 516 32.14 -8.57 12.06
C ALA A 516 32.88 -8.52 13.41
N VAL A 517 33.86 -9.40 13.56
CA VAL A 517 34.73 -9.46 14.73
C VAL A 517 36.18 -9.41 14.25
N LEU A 518 36.95 -8.43 14.73
CA LEU A 518 38.35 -8.23 14.38
C LEU A 518 39.23 -8.62 15.56
N ALA A 519 40.16 -9.53 15.32
CA ALA A 519 41.17 -9.89 16.30
C ALA A 519 42.19 -8.77 16.46
N SER A 520 42.69 -8.59 17.68
CA SER A 520 43.96 -7.88 17.91
C SER A 520 45.04 -8.47 17.00
N ASN A 521 45.91 -7.62 16.46
CA ASN A 521 47.18 -8.08 15.86
C ASN A 521 48.01 -8.89 16.88
N PRO A 522 48.85 -9.84 16.44
CA PRO A 522 49.76 -10.54 17.33
C PRO A 522 50.92 -9.62 17.73
N TYR A 523 51.09 -9.37 19.02
CA TYR A 523 52.18 -8.58 19.59
C TYR A 523 52.54 -9.09 20.99
N TRP A 524 53.71 -8.70 21.49
CA TRP A 524 54.11 -8.95 22.87
C TRP A 524 53.73 -7.75 23.75
N SER A 525 52.85 -7.94 24.73
CA SER A 525 52.35 -6.85 25.60
C SER A 525 53.41 -6.13 26.44
N ASP A 526 54.60 -6.74 26.63
CA ASP A 526 55.74 -6.11 27.31
C ASP A 526 56.60 -5.25 26.36
N ILE A 527 56.22 -5.13 25.09
CA ILE A 527 56.89 -4.35 24.05
C ILE A 527 55.87 -3.36 23.47
N ASP A 528 56.30 -2.12 23.27
CA ASP A 528 55.54 -1.13 22.52
C ASP A 528 55.64 -1.48 21.03
N MET A 529 54.56 -2.05 20.49
CA MET A 529 54.44 -2.46 19.09
C MET A 529 53.08 -2.03 18.56
N TYR A 530 53.10 -1.43 17.38
CA TYR A 530 51.92 -1.10 16.62
C TYR A 530 51.45 -2.32 15.80
N GLY A 531 50.15 -2.43 15.65
CA GLY A 531 49.56 -3.33 14.69
C GLY A 531 48.12 -2.95 14.42
N GLU A 532 47.59 -3.41 13.31
CA GLU A 532 46.26 -3.06 12.83
C GLU A 532 45.60 -4.28 12.20
N THR A 533 44.33 -4.49 12.47
CA THR A 533 43.48 -5.42 11.71
C THR A 533 42.37 -4.62 11.07
N SER A 534 42.08 -4.88 9.79
CA SER A 534 41.07 -4.13 9.06
C SER A 534 40.09 -5.02 8.28
N PHE A 535 38.86 -4.53 8.17
CA PHE A 535 37.76 -5.12 7.42
C PHE A 535 37.01 -4.01 6.68
N GLY A 536 36.93 -4.09 5.35
CA GLY A 536 36.25 -3.07 4.55
C GLY A 536 36.20 -3.40 3.06
N VAL A 537 35.91 -2.41 2.23
CA VAL A 537 35.80 -2.53 0.76
C VAL A 537 37.01 -1.89 0.06
N GLY A 538 37.52 -2.53 -0.98
CA GLY A 538 38.70 -2.08 -1.72
C GLY A 538 38.49 -0.94 -2.71
N THR A 539 39.45 -0.01 -2.75
CA THR A 539 39.50 1.09 -3.75
C THR A 539 40.14 0.63 -5.07
N GLY A 540 39.44 -0.14 -5.90
CA GLY A 540 39.99 -0.59 -7.20
C GLY A 540 39.35 0.09 -8.41
N ILE A 541 39.87 1.21 -8.93
CA ILE A 541 39.32 1.96 -10.08
C ILE A 541 38.90 1.02 -11.25
N GLU A 542 37.61 0.74 -11.42
CA GLU A 542 37.00 0.21 -12.65
C GLU A 542 35.56 0.73 -12.75
N GLU A 543 35.24 1.38 -13.86
CA GLU A 543 33.94 1.96 -14.19
C GLU A 543 32.83 0.90 -14.13
N GLY A 544 31.75 1.19 -13.39
CA GLY A 544 30.43 0.65 -13.71
C GLY A 544 29.95 -0.61 -12.97
N THR A 545 30.36 -0.86 -11.73
CA THR A 545 29.60 -1.79 -10.87
C THR A 545 29.69 -1.32 -9.44
N GLU A 546 28.53 -1.06 -8.84
CA GLU A 546 28.30 -0.58 -7.48
C GLU A 546 29.04 -1.42 -6.43
N ARG A 547 29.51 -0.76 -5.38
CA ARG A 547 30.50 -1.30 -4.43
C ARG A 547 30.10 -0.94 -3.02
N ALA A 548 29.59 -1.92 -2.28
CA ALA A 548 29.27 -1.76 -0.86
C ALA A 548 29.44 -3.06 -0.07
N ILE A 549 29.45 -2.92 1.26
CA ILE A 549 28.91 -3.94 2.18
C ILE A 549 27.43 -3.58 2.28
N GLY A 550 26.57 -4.37 1.65
CA GLY A 550 25.13 -4.07 1.57
C GLY A 550 24.39 -4.60 2.79
N PHE A 551 23.55 -3.74 3.38
CA PHE A 551 22.57 -4.08 4.40
C PHE A 551 21.18 -3.88 3.79
N SER A 552 20.35 -4.91 3.82
CA SER A 552 18.95 -4.84 3.37
C SER A 552 18.05 -5.37 4.47
N VAL A 553 17.07 -4.56 4.84
CA VAL A 553 15.98 -4.89 5.75
C VAL A 553 14.69 -4.58 5.01
N GLY A 554 13.75 -5.51 5.07
CA GLY A 554 12.45 -5.35 4.46
C GLY A 554 11.43 -4.85 5.48
N PHE A 555 10.27 -4.50 4.95
CA PHE A 555 9.06 -4.36 5.74
C PHE A 555 8.58 -5.73 6.26
N SER A 556 7.87 -5.75 7.41
CA SER A 556 7.13 -6.94 7.85
C SER A 556 5.80 -6.64 8.52
N VAL A 557 4.92 -7.63 8.41
CA VAL A 557 3.67 -7.74 9.16
C VAL A 557 3.85 -8.71 10.33
N GLY A 558 3.59 -8.23 11.56
CA GLY A 558 3.55 -9.06 12.77
C GLY A 558 2.13 -9.21 13.35
N TYR A 559 1.90 -10.27 14.13
CA TYR A 559 0.59 -10.55 14.76
C TYR A 559 0.71 -11.24 16.13
N GLU A 560 -0.31 -11.07 16.98
CA GLU A 560 -0.33 -11.56 18.38
C GLU A 560 -0.63 -13.06 18.56
N PHE A 561 -1.14 -13.77 17.54
CA PHE A 561 -1.65 -15.14 17.71
C PHE A 561 -1.09 -16.12 16.65
N GLU A 562 -0.45 -17.20 17.09
CA GLU A 562 -0.07 -18.30 16.19
C GLU A 562 -1.32 -18.93 15.54
N GLY A 563 -1.39 -18.87 14.20
CA GLY A 563 -2.46 -19.49 13.43
C GLY A 563 -3.65 -18.60 13.08
N LEU A 564 -3.52 -17.27 13.31
CA LEU A 564 -4.52 -16.26 12.95
C LEU A 564 -4.94 -16.31 11.46
N PHE A 565 -4.07 -16.84 10.58
CA PHE A 565 -4.27 -16.78 9.13
C PHE A 565 -3.94 -18.09 8.38
N ASN A 566 -3.95 -19.26 9.03
CA ASN A 566 -3.51 -20.54 8.43
C ASN A 566 -4.12 -20.91 7.04
N SER A 567 -5.19 -20.24 6.61
CA SER A 567 -5.79 -20.37 5.27
C SER A 567 -5.82 -19.06 4.44
N TRP A 568 -5.57 -17.89 5.06
CA TRP A 568 -5.68 -16.54 4.47
C TRP A 568 -4.35 -15.74 4.53
N ASP A 569 -3.27 -16.36 5.03
CA ASP A 569 -1.97 -15.74 5.32
C ASP A 569 -1.38 -14.97 4.14
N VAL A 570 -1.58 -15.48 2.92
CA VAL A 570 -1.00 -14.89 1.71
C VAL A 570 -1.85 -13.71 1.23
N SER A 571 -3.18 -13.84 1.21
CA SER A 571 -4.06 -12.77 0.70
C SER A 571 -4.12 -11.57 1.63
N ILE A 572 -4.08 -11.79 2.95
CA ILE A 572 -4.11 -10.70 3.93
C ILE A 572 -2.78 -9.94 3.93
N LYS A 573 -1.65 -10.65 3.85
CA LYS A 573 -0.35 -9.99 3.70
C LYS A 573 -0.26 -9.22 2.38
N ALA A 574 -0.65 -9.84 1.27
CA ALA A 574 -0.64 -9.19 -0.04
C ALA A 574 -1.55 -7.95 -0.06
N SER A 575 -2.79 -8.06 0.45
CA SER A 575 -3.71 -6.91 0.51
C SER A 575 -3.27 -5.81 1.47
N PHE A 576 -2.61 -6.16 2.58
CA PHE A 576 -2.06 -5.16 3.48
C PHE A 576 -0.83 -4.48 2.88
N GLU A 577 0.06 -5.25 2.24
CA GLU A 577 1.23 -4.74 1.52
C GLU A 577 0.84 -3.85 0.33
N SER A 578 -0.17 -4.25 -0.45
CA SER A 578 -0.68 -3.48 -1.60
C SER A 578 -1.40 -2.19 -1.19
N SER A 579 -1.79 -2.07 0.08
CA SER A 579 -2.52 -0.92 0.58
C SER A 579 -1.61 0.08 1.29
N PHE A 580 -0.30 -0.16 1.30
CA PHE A 580 0.64 0.78 1.88
C PHE A 580 0.94 1.95 0.95
N ASP A 581 1.08 3.12 1.59
CA ASP A 581 1.64 4.31 1.00
C ASP A 581 3.09 4.05 0.53
N TRP A 582 3.46 4.73 -0.56
CA TRP A 582 4.78 4.67 -1.21
C TRP A 582 5.96 4.79 -0.25
N THR A 583 5.81 5.64 0.76
CA THR A 583 6.86 5.87 1.78
C THR A 583 7.26 4.57 2.50
N ALA A 584 6.36 3.58 2.59
CA ALA A 584 6.59 2.31 3.27
C ALA A 584 7.13 1.19 2.36
N SER A 585 6.97 1.29 1.03
CA SER A 585 7.27 0.20 0.09
C SER A 585 8.73 0.17 -0.41
N GLU A 586 9.48 1.27 -0.26
CA GLU A 586 10.90 1.28 -0.60
C GLU A 586 11.73 0.51 0.43
N SER A 587 12.23 -0.68 0.04
CA SER A 587 13.25 -1.38 0.82
C SER A 587 14.49 -0.49 0.96
N LEU A 588 14.84 -0.13 2.19
CA LEU A 588 16.02 0.68 2.47
C LEU A 588 17.30 -0.14 2.20
N SER A 589 17.76 -0.15 0.94
CA SER A 589 19.05 -0.73 0.56
C SER A 589 20.15 0.31 0.82
N ILE A 590 20.85 0.17 1.94
CA ILE A 590 21.95 1.08 2.28
C ILE A 590 23.25 0.51 1.72
N GLU A 591 23.76 1.16 0.69
CA GLU A 591 25.09 0.92 0.14
C GLU A 591 26.13 1.89 0.75
N GLU A 592 26.72 1.53 1.89
CA GLU A 592 27.85 2.30 2.46
C GLU A 592 29.19 1.55 2.32
N THR A 593 30.23 2.28 1.90
CA THR A 593 31.61 1.80 1.90
C THR A 593 32.32 2.24 3.18
N CYS A 594 32.30 1.37 4.20
CA CYS A 594 33.00 1.58 5.46
C CYS A 594 34.18 0.61 5.61
N THR A 595 35.32 1.11 6.12
CA THR A 595 36.47 0.29 6.54
C THR A 595 36.67 0.44 8.04
N TYR A 596 36.57 -0.68 8.76
CA TYR A 596 36.75 -0.76 10.19
C TYR A 596 38.15 -1.23 10.54
N THR A 597 38.76 -0.64 11.56
CA THR A 597 40.10 -1.01 12.05
C THR A 597 40.12 -1.23 13.56
N THR A 598 41.03 -2.08 14.02
CA THR A 598 41.37 -2.27 15.43
C THR A 598 42.88 -2.36 15.62
N GLU A 599 43.38 -1.91 16.78
CA GLU A 599 44.80 -1.88 17.12
C GLU A 599 45.02 -2.46 18.52
N ASN A 600 45.81 -3.53 18.64
CA ASN A 600 46.17 -4.18 19.91
C ASN A 600 44.97 -4.56 20.83
N GLU A 601 43.75 -4.61 20.29
CA GLU A 601 42.53 -4.98 20.99
C GLU A 601 41.60 -5.78 20.07
N ASP A 602 40.77 -6.64 20.66
CA ASP A 602 39.70 -7.32 19.93
C ASP A 602 38.51 -6.38 19.79
N LYS A 603 37.90 -6.34 18.60
CA LYS A 603 36.82 -5.41 18.26
C LYS A 603 35.61 -6.16 17.73
N VAL A 604 34.42 -5.72 18.12
CA VAL A 604 33.13 -6.18 17.59
C VAL A 604 32.53 -5.01 16.84
N ILE A 605 32.18 -5.23 15.58
CA ILE A 605 31.32 -4.35 14.82
C ILE A 605 29.94 -4.97 14.86
N PHE A 606 28.98 -4.25 15.43
CA PHE A 606 27.58 -4.68 15.50
C PHE A 606 26.69 -3.69 14.76
N ALA A 607 25.50 -4.16 14.38
CA ALA A 607 24.45 -3.34 13.82
C ALA A 607 23.18 -3.44 14.69
N THR A 608 22.45 -2.34 14.80
CA THR A 608 21.08 -2.31 15.32
C THR A 608 20.21 -1.51 14.36
N VAL A 609 18.97 -1.96 14.16
CA VAL A 609 18.03 -1.34 13.22
C VAL A 609 16.89 -0.71 14.02
N PRO A 610 16.61 0.59 13.84
CA PRO A 610 15.36 1.17 14.32
C PRO A 610 14.21 0.75 13.41
N TYR A 611 13.04 0.51 13.99
CA TYR A 611 11.79 0.26 13.28
C TYR A 611 10.71 1.22 13.79
N ASP A 612 9.95 1.79 12.88
CA ASP A 612 8.64 2.35 13.19
C ASP A 612 7.62 1.22 13.17
N VAL A 613 7.04 0.95 14.34
CA VAL A 613 6.03 -0.10 14.52
C VAL A 613 4.67 0.54 14.66
N PHE A 614 3.78 0.24 13.73
CA PHE A 614 2.41 0.73 13.70
C PHE A 614 1.46 -0.35 14.16
N TYR A 615 0.60 -0.04 15.13
CA TYR A 615 -0.36 -0.97 15.71
C TYR A 615 -1.75 -0.75 15.14
N TYR A 616 -2.34 -1.83 14.67
CA TYR A 616 -3.69 -1.87 14.12
C TYR A 616 -4.55 -2.86 14.89
N ARG A 617 -5.74 -2.43 15.30
CA ARG A 617 -6.73 -3.29 15.96
C ARG A 617 -7.69 -3.85 14.94
N VAL A 618 -7.93 -5.15 14.96
CA VAL A 618 -9.00 -5.78 14.17
C VAL A 618 -10.35 -5.37 14.75
N ILE A 619 -11.17 -4.67 13.95
CA ILE A 619 -12.52 -4.21 14.34
C ILE A 619 -13.63 -5.08 13.72
N ASN A 620 -13.38 -5.70 12.56
CA ASN A 620 -14.26 -6.66 11.92
C ASN A 620 -13.48 -7.87 11.36
N SER A 621 -14.05 -9.07 11.43
CA SER A 621 -13.43 -10.30 10.88
C SER A 621 -14.45 -11.44 10.73
N PRO A 622 -14.31 -12.34 9.73
CA PRO A 622 -15.11 -13.55 9.60
C PRO A 622 -14.92 -14.52 10.77
N ASP A 623 -13.77 -14.44 11.45
CA ASP A 623 -13.50 -15.15 12.70
C ASP A 623 -13.70 -14.20 13.90
N PRO A 624 -14.80 -14.34 14.67
CA PRO A 624 -15.05 -13.49 15.83
C PRO A 624 -13.96 -13.55 16.91
N ALA A 625 -13.08 -14.56 16.89
CA ALA A 625 -11.94 -14.64 17.81
C ALA A 625 -10.81 -13.64 17.47
N MET A 626 -10.78 -13.11 16.24
CA MET A 626 -9.80 -12.12 15.79
C MET A 626 -10.20 -10.69 16.18
N VAL A 627 -11.49 -10.41 16.37
CA VAL A 627 -11.95 -9.06 16.72
C VAL A 627 -11.33 -8.63 18.06
N GLY A 628 -10.62 -7.51 18.04
CA GLY A 628 -9.89 -6.94 19.17
C GLY A 628 -8.42 -7.38 19.31
N THR A 629 -7.90 -8.26 18.45
CA THR A 629 -6.46 -8.58 18.39
C THR A 629 -5.70 -7.51 17.61
N MET A 630 -4.37 -7.47 17.77
CA MET A 630 -3.51 -6.52 17.08
C MET A 630 -2.73 -7.12 15.90
N ILE A 631 -2.58 -6.31 14.86
CA ILE A 631 -1.67 -6.48 13.72
C ILE A 631 -0.64 -5.35 13.79
N THR A 632 0.60 -5.65 13.37
CA THR A 632 1.68 -4.65 13.31
C THR A 632 2.23 -4.53 11.91
N ALA A 633 2.52 -3.31 11.49
CA ALA A 633 3.33 -2.98 10.31
C ALA A 633 4.66 -2.44 10.81
N ASN A 634 5.79 -3.04 10.41
CA ASN A 634 7.12 -2.68 10.90
C ASN A 634 7.94 -2.12 9.74
N LEU A 635 8.20 -0.82 9.75
CA LEU A 635 8.99 -0.13 8.73
C LEU A 635 10.42 0.10 9.22
N PRO A 636 11.46 -0.50 8.60
CA PRO A 636 12.83 -0.32 9.04
C PRO A 636 13.37 1.07 8.66
N ARG A 637 14.09 1.69 9.60
CA ARG A 637 14.91 2.88 9.38
C ARG A 637 16.37 2.51 9.10
N LYS A 638 17.20 3.52 8.83
CA LYS A 638 18.64 3.36 8.64
C LYS A 638 19.30 2.71 9.85
N ALA A 639 19.98 1.59 9.61
CA ALA A 639 20.69 0.86 10.64
C ALA A 639 21.91 1.65 11.18
N PHE A 640 22.12 1.55 12.49
CA PHE A 640 23.35 1.99 13.13
C PHE A 640 24.39 0.88 13.05
N THR A 641 25.61 1.20 12.60
CA THR A 641 26.74 0.27 12.65
C THR A 641 27.86 0.85 13.50
N ILE A 642 28.14 0.23 14.65
CA ILE A 642 29.07 0.77 15.65
C ILE A 642 30.19 -0.24 15.94
N PRO A 643 31.47 0.17 15.83
CA PRO A 643 32.61 -0.61 16.28
C PRO A 643 32.96 -0.33 17.75
N VAL A 644 32.98 -1.36 18.60
CA VAL A 644 33.38 -1.26 20.02
C VAL A 644 34.38 -2.36 20.41
N GLU A 645 35.13 -2.14 21.49
CA GLU A 645 35.99 -3.19 22.06
C GLU A 645 35.13 -4.41 22.43
N ARG A 646 35.63 -5.62 22.18
CA ARG A 646 34.92 -6.87 22.49
C ARG A 646 34.55 -6.98 23.97
N SER A 647 35.44 -6.54 24.86
CA SER A 647 35.18 -6.60 26.31
C SER A 647 34.02 -5.69 26.69
N TYR A 648 34.01 -4.48 26.12
CA TYR A 648 32.93 -3.50 26.26
C TYR A 648 31.61 -4.04 25.71
N TYR A 649 31.61 -4.61 24.50
CA TYR A 649 30.43 -5.24 23.91
C TYR A 649 29.83 -6.30 24.85
N ASN A 650 30.62 -7.29 25.27
CA ASN A 650 30.13 -8.39 26.13
C ASN A 650 29.68 -7.92 27.54
N GLU A 651 30.08 -6.72 27.99
CA GLU A 651 29.61 -6.16 29.27
C GLU A 651 28.25 -5.46 29.13
N HIS A 652 27.92 -4.98 27.91
CA HIS A 652 26.77 -4.11 27.63
C HIS A 652 25.83 -4.68 26.55
N ASN A 653 25.99 -5.91 26.08
CA ASN A 653 25.18 -6.51 25.00
C ASN A 653 23.88 -7.16 25.49
N GLY A 654 23.45 -6.84 26.72
CA GLY A 654 22.19 -7.30 27.29
C GLY A 654 22.08 -8.82 27.41
N SER A 655 21.04 -9.39 26.80
CA SER A 655 20.77 -10.83 26.82
C SER A 655 21.43 -11.59 25.65
N THR A 656 22.00 -10.86 24.69
CA THR A 656 22.65 -11.46 23.51
C THR A 656 23.88 -12.26 23.93
N PRO A 657 24.23 -13.36 23.24
CA PRO A 657 25.35 -14.18 23.69
C PRO A 657 26.71 -13.52 23.43
N ASP A 658 27.62 -13.64 24.41
CA ASP A 658 28.96 -13.06 24.35
C ASP A 658 29.83 -13.61 23.21
N ILE A 659 30.64 -12.74 22.63
CA ILE A 659 31.76 -13.13 21.77
C ILE A 659 32.84 -13.79 22.64
N GLY A 660 32.76 -15.11 22.77
CA GLY A 660 33.58 -15.92 23.66
C GLY A 660 34.85 -16.51 23.03
N GLY A 661 35.55 -17.36 23.80
CA GLY A 661 36.79 -18.05 23.37
C GLY A 661 36.60 -19.06 22.22
N THR A 662 35.35 -19.38 21.87
CA THR A 662 34.97 -20.19 20.71
C THR A 662 35.05 -19.40 19.40
N VAL A 663 34.92 -18.07 19.48
CA VAL A 663 35.08 -17.15 18.35
C VAL A 663 36.54 -16.71 18.29
N LEU A 664 37.07 -16.10 19.35
CA LEU A 664 38.46 -15.63 19.41
C LEU A 664 39.20 -16.38 20.54
N SER A 665 40.03 -17.35 20.17
CA SER A 665 40.71 -18.22 21.14
C SER A 665 42.06 -17.71 21.63
N HIS A 666 42.57 -16.61 21.06
CA HIS A 666 43.88 -16.06 21.40
C HIS A 666 43.84 -15.28 22.73
N THR A 667 45.02 -15.00 23.23
CA THR A 667 45.26 -14.07 24.35
C THR A 667 45.93 -12.82 23.77
N VAL A 668 45.24 -11.69 23.86
CA VAL A 668 45.75 -10.38 23.45
C VAL A 668 47.11 -10.11 24.12
N GLY A 669 48.08 -9.63 23.34
CA GLY A 669 49.44 -9.39 23.82
C GLY A 669 50.32 -10.64 24.02
N HIS A 670 49.88 -11.81 23.54
CA HIS A 670 50.69 -13.03 23.48
C HIS A 670 50.63 -13.67 22.08
N PRO A 671 51.60 -13.41 21.18
CA PRO A 671 51.47 -13.73 19.76
C PRO A 671 51.40 -15.23 19.49
N LEU A 672 52.07 -16.07 20.28
CA LEU A 672 52.03 -17.53 20.12
C LEU A 672 50.75 -18.20 20.67
N SER A 673 49.77 -17.41 21.11
CA SER A 673 48.47 -17.92 21.56
C SER A 673 47.43 -18.01 20.45
N TYR A 674 47.74 -17.44 19.28
CA TYR A 674 46.86 -17.44 18.12
C TYR A 674 46.81 -18.84 17.48
N PRO A 675 45.73 -19.15 16.72
CA PRO A 675 45.63 -20.41 16.02
C PRO A 675 46.88 -20.71 15.18
N SER A 676 47.28 -21.98 15.12
CA SER A 676 48.24 -22.44 14.12
C SER A 676 47.63 -22.39 12.71
N SER A 677 48.47 -22.42 11.68
CA SER A 677 48.03 -22.50 10.28
C SER A 677 47.04 -23.66 10.04
N TYR A 678 47.23 -24.80 10.72
CA TYR A 678 46.30 -25.94 10.66
C TYR A 678 44.94 -25.63 11.30
N GLN A 679 44.93 -24.99 12.47
CA GLN A 679 43.69 -24.59 13.16
C GLN A 679 42.91 -23.54 12.37
N ALA A 680 43.59 -22.58 11.74
CA ALA A 680 42.95 -21.61 10.84
C ALA A 680 42.18 -22.31 9.71
N SER A 681 42.76 -23.34 9.10
CA SER A 681 42.07 -24.14 8.07
C SER A 681 40.89 -24.96 8.62
N GLN A 682 40.92 -25.37 9.90
CA GLN A 682 39.77 -26.02 10.53
C GLN A 682 38.62 -25.03 10.80
N LEU A 683 38.93 -23.79 11.21
CA LEU A 683 37.93 -22.75 11.42
C LEU A 683 37.23 -22.34 10.12
N ILE A 684 37.99 -22.19 9.02
CA ILE A 684 37.41 -21.94 7.68
C ILE A 684 36.50 -23.11 7.26
N ALA A 685 36.93 -24.35 7.48
CA ALA A 685 36.12 -25.52 7.16
C ALA A 685 34.84 -25.60 7.99
N ALA A 686 34.90 -25.22 9.28
CA ALA A 686 33.73 -25.14 10.16
C ALA A 686 32.72 -24.07 9.70
N GLY A 687 33.22 -22.94 9.17
CA GLY A 687 32.42 -21.91 8.48
C GLY A 687 31.97 -22.31 7.07
N SER A 688 31.68 -23.60 6.82
CA SER A 688 31.24 -24.13 5.52
C SER A 688 32.24 -23.93 4.35
N ASN A 689 33.53 -23.80 4.65
CA ASN A 689 34.59 -23.43 3.68
C ASN A 689 34.41 -22.03 3.06
N GLN A 690 33.63 -21.16 3.70
CA GLN A 690 33.49 -19.75 3.33
C GLN A 690 34.46 -18.94 4.20
N GLY A 691 35.55 -18.48 3.60
CA GLY A 691 36.65 -17.79 4.28
C GLY A 691 37.84 -17.59 3.35
N VAL A 692 38.69 -16.63 3.67
CA VAL A 692 39.96 -16.43 2.94
C VAL A 692 41.15 -16.65 3.87
N LYS A 693 42.29 -17.06 3.33
CA LYS A 693 43.53 -17.24 4.10
C LYS A 693 44.71 -16.77 3.29
N SER A 694 45.63 -16.04 3.92
CA SER A 694 46.87 -15.61 3.29
C SER A 694 47.71 -16.81 2.84
N VAL A 695 48.31 -16.70 1.65
CA VAL A 695 49.09 -17.78 1.05
C VAL A 695 50.40 -18.02 1.80
N ASN A 696 51.03 -16.93 2.28
CA ASN A 696 52.31 -16.97 2.96
C ASN A 696 52.19 -16.40 4.37
N MET A 697 53.06 -16.88 5.26
CA MET A 697 53.32 -16.23 6.54
C MET A 697 54.47 -15.23 6.39
N MET A 698 54.47 -14.20 7.21
CA MET A 698 55.52 -13.19 7.31
C MET A 698 56.20 -13.31 8.67
N ASP A 699 57.53 -13.34 8.68
CA ASP A 699 58.31 -13.30 9.92
C ASP A 699 58.33 -11.87 10.48
N VAL A 700 58.19 -11.71 11.79
CA VAL A 700 58.44 -10.41 12.42
C VAL A 700 59.93 -10.08 12.34
N GLY A 701 60.23 -8.89 11.81
CA GLY A 701 61.59 -8.39 11.64
C GLY A 701 62.12 -7.66 12.86
N GLN A 702 63.22 -6.94 12.65
CA GLN A 702 63.84 -6.05 13.64
C GLN A 702 63.80 -4.61 13.14
N GLY A 703 63.48 -3.65 14.03
CA GLY A 703 63.45 -2.21 13.72
C GLY A 703 62.06 -1.59 13.85
N SER A 704 61.89 -0.35 13.37
CA SER A 704 60.66 0.46 13.51
C SER A 704 59.75 0.42 12.27
N GLY A 705 59.89 -0.61 11.44
CA GLY A 705 59.02 -0.85 10.28
C GLY A 705 58.09 -2.03 10.57
N GLY A 706 57.25 -2.44 9.62
CA GLY A 706 56.41 -3.62 9.80
C GLY A 706 56.05 -4.28 8.48
N THR A 707 55.19 -5.28 8.56
CA THR A 707 54.69 -5.99 7.39
C THR A 707 53.17 -5.90 7.35
N SER A 708 52.61 -5.76 6.15
CA SER A 708 51.16 -5.78 5.92
C SER A 708 50.79 -6.98 5.05
N ILE A 709 49.67 -7.62 5.38
CA ILE A 709 49.01 -8.63 4.55
C ILE A 709 47.61 -8.11 4.22
N GLU A 710 47.28 -8.07 2.94
CA GLU A 710 45.95 -7.75 2.43
C GLU A 710 45.41 -8.95 1.65
N VAL A 711 44.19 -9.36 1.93
CA VAL A 711 43.50 -10.46 1.24
C VAL A 711 42.17 -9.94 0.69
N SER A 712 42.01 -9.95 -0.63
CA SER A 712 40.80 -9.52 -1.33
C SER A 712 40.03 -10.70 -1.91
N VAL A 713 38.69 -10.70 -1.86
CA VAL A 713 37.85 -11.77 -2.42
C VAL A 713 37.99 -11.90 -3.96
N ALA A 714 38.33 -10.83 -4.69
CA ALA A 714 38.47 -10.81 -6.15
C ALA A 714 39.59 -11.71 -6.73
N ASN A 715 40.57 -12.13 -5.92
CA ASN A 715 41.81 -12.78 -6.40
C ASN A 715 41.86 -14.30 -6.24
N THR A 716 40.80 -14.91 -5.74
CA THR A 716 40.67 -16.36 -5.52
C THR A 716 39.22 -16.70 -5.78
N GLY A 717 38.89 -17.78 -6.49
CA GLY A 717 37.50 -18.18 -6.79
C GLY A 717 36.65 -18.53 -5.56
N CYS A 718 36.50 -17.57 -4.65
CA CYS A 718 35.91 -17.63 -3.33
C CYS A 718 34.48 -17.09 -3.37
N SER A 719 33.62 -17.70 -2.58
CA SER A 719 32.20 -17.37 -2.44
C SER A 719 32.05 -16.05 -1.68
N THR A 720 31.25 -15.14 -2.24
CA THR A 720 30.63 -14.02 -1.53
C THR A 720 29.90 -14.50 -0.26
N PHE A 721 29.97 -13.74 0.84
CA PHE A 721 29.14 -13.94 2.03
C PHE A 721 27.80 -13.23 1.86
N ALA A 722 26.71 -13.97 2.05
CA ALA A 722 25.35 -13.46 2.24
C ALA A 722 24.78 -14.14 3.49
N PHE A 723 24.23 -13.38 4.43
CA PHE A 723 23.57 -13.91 5.63
C PHE A 723 22.14 -13.41 5.72
N ASP A 724 21.16 -14.30 5.63
CA ASP A 724 19.81 -14.00 6.12
C ASP A 724 19.77 -14.28 7.63
N ILE A 725 19.43 -13.26 8.42
CA ILE A 725 19.38 -13.30 9.88
C ILE A 725 17.99 -12.88 10.36
N GLY A 726 17.37 -13.73 11.17
CA GLY A 726 16.08 -13.45 11.80
C GLY A 726 16.21 -12.44 12.94
N VAL A 727 15.43 -11.37 12.93
CA VAL A 727 15.44 -10.33 13.98
C VAL A 727 14.31 -10.57 14.97
N ASN A 728 14.58 -10.35 16.25
CA ASN A 728 13.53 -10.14 17.25
C ASN A 728 13.51 -8.65 17.62
N ILE A 729 12.32 -8.04 17.61
CA ILE A 729 12.10 -6.69 18.12
C ILE A 729 11.67 -6.84 19.59
N GLU A 730 12.41 -6.27 20.54
CA GLU A 730 12.04 -6.30 21.95
C GLU A 730 11.21 -5.06 22.30
N ALA A 731 9.95 -5.27 22.70
CA ALA A 731 9.07 -4.22 23.22
C ALA A 731 8.99 -4.27 24.75
N GLU A 732 9.17 -3.12 25.39
CA GLU A 732 9.22 -3.03 26.85
C GLU A 732 7.90 -2.64 27.51
N ALA A 733 7.62 -3.30 28.63
CA ALA A 733 6.44 -2.99 29.42
C ALA A 733 6.65 -1.77 30.34
N GLY A 734 6.18 -0.58 29.91
CA GLY A 734 5.96 0.64 30.72
C GLY A 734 6.88 1.81 30.35
N VAL A 735 6.49 3.09 30.35
CA VAL A 735 5.88 3.90 31.42
C VAL A 735 5.15 5.12 30.78
N GLY A 736 3.91 4.96 30.33
CA GLY A 736 3.16 6.11 29.78
C GLY A 736 1.64 5.97 29.66
N GLY A 737 1.05 4.90 30.19
CA GLY A 737 -0.35 4.54 29.90
C GLY A 737 -0.51 3.58 28.72
N PHE A 738 0.58 3.35 27.98
CA PHE A 738 0.78 2.34 26.94
C PHE A 738 0.40 0.94 27.41
N VAL A 739 -0.21 0.17 26.51
CA VAL A 739 -0.95 -1.07 26.80
C VAL A 739 -0.06 -2.09 27.52
N ALA A 740 -0.19 -2.12 28.84
CA ALA A 740 0.50 -3.04 29.73
C ALA A 740 0.05 -4.49 29.47
N GLY A 741 0.65 -5.16 28.49
CA GLY A 741 0.43 -6.59 28.22
C GLY A 741 0.78 -7.09 26.83
N VAL A 742 1.01 -6.20 25.86
CA VAL A 742 1.01 -6.49 24.41
C VAL A 742 2.37 -7.03 23.91
N SER A 743 3.50 -6.59 24.47
CA SER A 743 4.83 -6.92 23.95
C SER A 743 5.29 -8.39 24.04
N ALA A 744 4.61 -9.22 24.83
CA ALA A 744 5.03 -10.60 25.04
C ALA A 744 4.44 -11.60 24.02
N GLY A 745 3.61 -11.15 23.07
CA GLY A 745 2.82 -12.01 22.18
C GLY A 745 3.09 -11.88 20.67
N PHE A 746 3.85 -10.89 20.21
CA PHE A 746 4.04 -10.68 18.77
C PHE A 746 5.12 -11.57 18.18
N HIS A 747 4.82 -12.12 17.01
CA HIS A 747 5.82 -12.71 16.12
C HIS A 747 6.25 -11.65 15.11
N TYR A 748 7.37 -10.97 15.39
CA TYR A 748 8.05 -10.10 14.44
C TYR A 748 8.92 -10.98 13.52
N GLY A 749 8.43 -11.26 12.31
CA GLY A 749 9.14 -12.09 11.35
C GLY A 749 9.94 -11.23 10.39
N GLU A 750 11.21 -10.98 10.69
CA GLU A 750 12.11 -10.22 9.81
C GLU A 750 13.33 -11.02 9.44
N SER A 751 13.83 -10.87 8.21
CA SER A 751 15.14 -11.37 7.80
C SER A 751 15.96 -10.28 7.15
N TYR A 752 17.05 -9.84 7.77
CA TYR A 752 17.98 -8.92 7.12
C TYR A 752 19.11 -9.69 6.44
N SER A 753 19.63 -9.10 5.36
CA SER A 753 20.74 -9.65 4.59
C SER A 753 22.01 -8.82 4.76
N ILE A 754 23.10 -9.46 5.21
CA ILE A 754 24.45 -8.89 5.09
C ILE A 754 25.07 -9.47 3.83
N THR A 755 25.29 -8.65 2.81
CA THR A 755 25.98 -9.07 1.59
C THR A 755 27.35 -8.41 1.50
N THR A 756 28.40 -9.23 1.44
CA THR A 756 29.74 -8.79 1.05
C THR A 756 29.86 -8.80 -0.46
N THR A 757 30.71 -7.99 -1.07
CA THR A 757 30.97 -8.08 -2.52
C THR A 757 32.32 -8.72 -2.79
N SER A 758 32.60 -9.07 -4.04
CA SER A 758 33.90 -9.56 -4.51
C SER A 758 35.06 -8.57 -4.24
N THR A 759 34.74 -7.34 -3.83
CA THR A 759 35.71 -6.28 -3.52
C THR A 759 36.03 -6.13 -2.03
N THR A 760 35.49 -7.00 -1.16
CA THR A 760 35.81 -7.01 0.28
C THR A 760 37.29 -7.29 0.52
N ILE A 761 37.91 -6.49 1.37
CA ILE A 761 39.32 -6.54 1.79
C ILE A 761 39.43 -6.87 3.27
N TYR A 762 40.32 -7.82 3.57
CA TYR A 762 40.80 -8.14 4.91
C TYR A 762 42.26 -7.70 5.02
N GLY A 763 42.57 -6.83 5.95
CA GLY A 763 43.93 -6.33 6.16
C GLY A 763 44.46 -6.69 7.54
N GLY A 764 45.78 -6.86 7.60
CA GLY A 764 46.52 -7.00 8.84
C GLY A 764 47.89 -6.33 8.73
N PHE A 765 48.33 -5.66 9.79
CA PHE A 765 49.65 -5.06 9.93
C PHE A 765 50.27 -5.46 11.27
N VAL A 766 51.53 -5.87 11.24
CA VAL A 766 52.31 -6.20 12.44
C VAL A 766 53.67 -5.48 12.35
N GLU A 767 53.98 -4.67 13.35
CA GLU A 767 55.28 -4.01 13.46
C GLU A 767 56.41 -5.01 13.76
N ASN A 768 57.62 -4.65 13.36
CA ASN A 768 58.84 -5.36 13.72
C ASN A 768 59.18 -5.15 15.20
N ILE A 769 59.95 -6.07 15.77
CA ILE A 769 60.35 -5.98 17.17
C ILE A 769 61.47 -4.93 17.30
N PRO A 770 61.41 -4.01 18.30
CA PRO A 770 62.47 -3.05 18.59
C PRO A 770 63.82 -3.71 18.86
N ALA A 771 64.91 -3.03 18.50
CA ALA A 771 66.28 -3.57 18.56
C ALA A 771 66.68 -4.12 19.93
N ASP A 772 66.20 -3.46 20.97
CA ASP A 772 66.45 -3.68 22.39
C ASP A 772 65.62 -4.83 22.98
N SER A 773 64.59 -5.27 22.26
CA SER A 773 63.72 -6.41 22.59
C SER A 773 63.80 -7.55 21.56
N PHE A 774 64.65 -7.44 20.54
CA PHE A 774 64.80 -8.45 19.49
C PHE A 774 65.63 -9.64 19.99
N ASP A 775 64.95 -10.71 20.38
CA ASP A 775 65.56 -11.98 20.78
C ASP A 775 64.91 -13.19 20.08
N ALA A 776 65.66 -14.29 19.97
CA ALA A 776 65.22 -15.47 19.24
C ALA A 776 63.98 -16.18 19.81
N GLY A 777 63.62 -15.93 21.08
CA GLY A 777 62.41 -16.45 21.70
C GLY A 777 61.17 -15.57 21.47
N ARG A 778 61.35 -14.37 20.89
CA ARG A 778 60.27 -13.42 20.59
C ARG A 778 59.93 -13.34 19.10
N ILE A 779 60.73 -13.95 18.22
CA ILE A 779 60.46 -14.04 16.79
C ILE A 779 59.33 -15.06 16.56
N PHE A 780 58.33 -14.67 15.78
CA PHE A 780 57.23 -15.52 15.33
C PHE A 780 56.90 -15.22 13.86
N SER A 781 56.29 -16.17 13.18
CA SER A 781 55.69 -15.94 11.87
C SER A 781 54.21 -15.71 12.03
N TRP A 782 53.59 -14.87 11.19
CA TRP A 782 52.15 -14.63 11.23
C TRP A 782 51.53 -14.62 9.82
N GLY A 783 50.24 -14.93 9.75
CA GLY A 783 49.41 -14.75 8.56
C GLY A 783 47.99 -14.33 8.95
N LEU A 784 47.18 -13.98 7.95
CA LEU A 784 45.82 -13.47 8.10
C LEU A 784 44.79 -14.44 7.51
N PHE A 785 43.64 -14.58 8.15
CA PHE A 785 42.52 -15.33 7.59
C PHE A 785 41.19 -14.78 8.06
N SER A 786 40.13 -15.10 7.33
CA SER A 786 38.75 -14.87 7.74
C SER A 786 37.92 -16.14 7.63
N TYR A 787 36.85 -16.21 8.42
CA TYR A 787 35.88 -17.31 8.36
C TYR A 787 34.52 -16.84 8.88
N ARG A 788 33.49 -17.59 8.51
CA ARG A 788 32.15 -17.42 9.04
C ARG A 788 32.04 -18.02 10.44
N ALA A 789 31.53 -17.25 11.38
CA ALA A 789 31.10 -17.72 12.70
C ALA A 789 29.59 -17.58 12.87
N ALA A 790 29.05 -18.32 13.83
CA ALA A 790 27.67 -18.20 14.26
C ALA A 790 27.58 -18.38 15.77
N LEU A 791 26.69 -17.61 16.40
CA LEU A 791 26.45 -17.63 17.84
C LEU A 791 24.94 -17.48 18.07
N GLY A 792 24.26 -18.54 18.50
CA GLY A 792 22.79 -18.56 18.48
C GLY A 792 22.27 -18.41 17.04
N ASN A 793 21.43 -17.40 16.81
CA ASN A 793 20.90 -17.06 15.48
C ASN A 793 21.81 -16.10 14.70
N ASP A 794 22.75 -15.43 15.37
CA ASP A 794 23.64 -14.44 14.74
C ASP A 794 24.70 -15.11 13.89
N LYS A 795 24.95 -14.55 12.71
CA LYS A 795 25.99 -14.98 11.77
C LYS A 795 26.86 -13.77 11.43
N PHE A 796 28.17 -13.93 11.53
CA PHE A 796 29.10 -12.82 11.31
C PHE A 796 30.44 -13.30 10.76
N ILE A 797 31.24 -12.33 10.31
CA ILE A 797 32.58 -12.57 9.77
C ILE A 797 33.60 -12.39 10.90
N VAL A 798 34.56 -13.29 10.99
CA VAL A 798 35.72 -13.14 11.90
C VAL A 798 36.97 -12.90 11.07
N VAL A 799 37.74 -11.87 11.41
CA VAL A 799 39.06 -11.58 10.83
C VAL A 799 40.12 -11.82 11.90
N GLN A 800 41.00 -12.80 11.66
CA GLN A 800 41.86 -13.41 12.67
C GLN A 800 43.26 -13.66 12.11
N TYR A 801 44.25 -13.76 13.00
CA TYR A 801 45.62 -14.15 12.67
C TYR A 801 45.91 -15.61 12.98
N TYR A 802 46.87 -16.18 12.28
CA TYR A 802 47.49 -17.45 12.67
C TYR A 802 49.01 -17.29 12.80
N THR A 803 49.62 -17.97 13.78
CA THR A 803 51.04 -17.79 14.12
C THR A 803 51.78 -19.12 14.27
N GLU A 804 53.10 -19.10 14.07
CA GLU A 804 54.02 -20.25 14.25
C GLU A 804 55.33 -19.85 14.94
#